data_AF-A0A8C4YLS2-F1
#
_entry.id   AF-A0A8C4YLS2-F1
#
_cell.length_a   1.000
_cell.length_b   1.000
_cell.length_c   1.000
_cell.angle_alpha   90.00
_cell.angle_beta   90.00
_cell.angle_gamma   90.00
#
_symmetry.space_group_name_H-M   'P 1'
#
loop_
_entity.id
_entity.type
_entity.pdbx_description
1 polymer ?
#
loop_
_entity_poly.entity_id
_entity_poly.type
_entity_poly.pdbx_seq_one_letter_code
_entity_poly.pdbx_strand_id
1 'polypeptide(L)'
;MSSGVFRPGFFGLPCSWPVVLTAMCYGQAALSNWDHQLKLAVAWNRVDIARSEIFTDDHEWKPADLHPVMAAALIANKPDFVKLFLEQGVRLKEFVTWDTLIYLYENIAPSSLFHSKLQKVLVEEKECSAFSKVPGIQLHHVSQVLRELLVRDLLIWAIVQSRKELAEIIWAQVQGSFPITPQATLGTSLSSAHCPCLALLSALLGVFTECYRKDEERAQKLLIRVSEAWGKTTCLQLALEAKNMNFVSHGGIQAFLTKVWWGKLCVDNGLWRVILCMVFFPLIYTSFVTFRLQPMSCLTRTRAFFTAPVVIFHLNILSYFSFLWLFAYVLMIDFQATPSWREYFIYFWLFSLVCEETRQVLGGDFWNKLDVCAILIFIAGWIPSTLYPGRIILSLAFIIFCLRLMHIFTVSKTLGPKIIIVKRMMKDVFFFLFLLAVWVVSFGVAKQAILIHNEERVDWIFRGVVYHSYLTIFGQIPSYIDGTEPRCSPNGTDPYKPKCPESNKDKRPVFPEWLTVILLCLYLLFTNILLLNLLIAMFNYTFQQVQEHTDQIWKFQRHDLIEEYHGRPAAPPPFILFNHLQLFVKRVLLRQPAKRHKQLKEKLEKNEEAALLSWETYLKENYLQHQQCQEKQNMEQKIRDVAQRYRLFSPRVPLEKTCECQCSLMSRREL
;
A
#
# COMPACT_ATOMS: atom_id res chain seq x y z
N MET A 1 -12.40 60.41 -28.99
CA MET A 1 -12.03 60.40 -27.56
C MET A 1 -13.32 60.32 -26.74
N SER A 2 -13.75 59.10 -26.37
CA SER A 2 -14.85 58.91 -25.43
C SER A 2 -14.24 58.71 -24.05
N SER A 3 -14.40 59.70 -23.18
CA SER A 3 -13.88 59.71 -21.82
C SER A 3 -14.69 58.75 -20.94
N GLY A 4 -14.09 57.65 -20.51
CA GLY A 4 -14.65 56.81 -19.45
C GLY A 4 -14.78 57.63 -18.16
N VAL A 5 -16.01 57.86 -17.71
CA VAL A 5 -16.28 58.69 -16.54
C VAL A 5 -16.13 57.83 -15.28
N PHE A 6 -15.07 58.06 -14.51
CA PHE A 6 -14.94 57.54 -13.15
C PHE A 6 -15.76 58.42 -12.19
N ARG A 7 -16.93 57.95 -11.74
CA ARG A 7 -17.70 58.60 -10.66
C ARG A 7 -17.40 57.89 -9.32
N PRO A 8 -16.60 58.48 -8.42
CA PRO A 8 -16.41 57.91 -7.09
C PRO A 8 -17.71 58.08 -6.30
N GLY A 9 -18.37 56.97 -5.96
CA GLY A 9 -19.42 56.97 -4.92
C GLY A 9 -20.83 56.51 -5.31
N PHE A 10 -21.13 56.14 -6.56
CA PHE A 10 -22.52 55.81 -6.95
C PHE A 10 -22.81 54.33 -7.26
N PHE A 11 -21.79 53.47 -7.35
CA PHE A 11 -21.96 52.03 -7.41
C PHE A 11 -21.01 51.41 -6.39
N GLY A 12 -21.54 50.60 -5.48
CA GLY A 12 -20.78 49.86 -4.46
C GLY A 12 -19.88 48.77 -5.04
N LEU A 13 -18.98 49.12 -5.96
CA LEU A 13 -17.93 48.26 -6.49
C LEU A 13 -16.64 48.53 -5.72
N PRO A 14 -16.06 47.54 -5.00
CA PRO A 14 -14.73 47.70 -4.45
C PRO A 14 -13.71 47.61 -5.60
N CYS A 15 -12.70 48.48 -5.52
CA CYS A 15 -11.50 48.55 -6.35
C CYS A 15 -11.64 49.30 -7.69
N SER A 16 -10.62 50.09 -8.04
CA SER A 16 -10.48 50.91 -9.27
C SER A 16 -10.20 50.10 -10.54
N TRP A 17 -9.72 48.87 -10.41
CA TRP A 17 -9.32 47.99 -11.51
C TRP A 17 -10.44 47.43 -12.41
N PRO A 18 -11.64 47.06 -11.91
CA PRO A 18 -12.75 46.62 -12.76
C PRO A 18 -13.20 47.71 -13.73
N VAL A 19 -13.30 48.97 -13.26
CA VAL A 19 -13.73 50.10 -14.07
C VAL A 19 -12.73 50.42 -15.18
N VAL A 20 -11.43 50.33 -14.90
CA VAL A 20 -10.37 50.50 -15.91
C VAL A 20 -10.40 49.38 -16.95
N LEU A 21 -10.61 48.12 -16.54
CA LEU A 21 -10.72 47.01 -17.49
C LEU A 21 -11.98 47.16 -18.35
N THR A 22 -13.14 47.44 -17.75
CA THR A 22 -14.39 47.66 -18.47
C THR A 22 -14.23 48.85 -19.43
N ALA A 23 -13.63 49.96 -19.00
CA ALA A 23 -13.36 51.11 -19.86
C ALA A 23 -12.36 50.81 -21.00
N MET A 24 -11.33 49.98 -20.75
CA MET A 24 -10.41 49.50 -21.79
C MET A 24 -11.12 48.54 -22.76
N CYS A 25 -11.96 47.64 -22.27
CA CYS A 25 -12.79 46.76 -23.10
C CYS A 25 -13.73 47.58 -23.99
N TYR A 26 -14.44 48.57 -23.44
CA TYR A 26 -15.28 49.48 -24.23
C TYR A 26 -14.47 50.33 -25.22
N GLY A 27 -13.27 50.78 -24.83
CA GLY A 27 -12.37 51.54 -25.71
C GLY A 27 -11.77 50.73 -26.86
N GLN A 28 -11.49 49.43 -26.64
CA GLN A 28 -10.97 48.50 -27.64
C GLN A 28 -12.06 47.72 -28.39
N ALA A 29 -13.30 47.66 -27.89
CA ALA A 29 -14.45 47.12 -28.62
C ALA A 29 -14.71 47.90 -29.91
N ALA A 30 -14.36 49.19 -29.92
CA ALA A 30 -14.35 50.04 -31.12
C ALA A 30 -13.32 49.63 -32.19
N LEU A 31 -12.37 48.74 -31.87
CA LEU A 31 -11.28 48.27 -32.73
C LEU A 31 -11.36 46.75 -33.05
N SER A 32 -12.46 46.07 -32.70
CA SER A 32 -12.73 44.65 -33.07
C SER A 32 -11.65 43.63 -32.68
N ASN A 33 -10.94 43.82 -31.57
CA ASN A 33 -9.82 42.94 -31.19
C ASN A 33 -10.14 42.08 -29.95
N TRP A 34 -11.18 41.24 -30.08
CA TRP A 34 -11.71 40.37 -29.02
C TRP A 34 -10.67 39.38 -28.46
N ASP A 35 -9.77 38.85 -29.29
CA ASP A 35 -8.68 37.96 -28.86
C ASP A 35 -7.72 38.66 -27.88
N HIS A 36 -7.42 39.94 -28.11
CA HIS A 36 -6.57 40.72 -27.22
C HIS A 36 -7.25 40.99 -25.87
N GLN A 37 -8.54 41.32 -25.89
CA GLN A 37 -9.34 41.51 -24.68
C GLN A 37 -9.45 40.23 -23.86
N LEU A 38 -9.62 39.09 -24.52
CA LEU A 38 -9.69 37.80 -23.86
C LEU A 38 -8.33 37.42 -23.22
N LYS A 39 -7.21 37.67 -23.90
CA LYS A 39 -5.86 37.49 -23.33
C LYS A 39 -5.63 38.37 -22.09
N LEU A 40 -6.10 39.62 -22.11
CA LEU A 40 -6.06 40.53 -20.95
C LEU A 40 -6.92 40.02 -19.80
N ALA A 41 -8.15 39.60 -20.08
CA ALA A 41 -9.05 39.05 -19.06
C ALA A 41 -8.45 37.80 -18.39
N VAL A 42 -7.85 36.90 -19.18
CA VAL A 42 -7.11 35.75 -18.65
C VAL A 42 -5.95 36.24 -17.81
N ALA A 43 -5.11 37.15 -18.30
CA ALA A 43 -3.97 37.67 -17.54
C ALA A 43 -4.38 38.21 -16.16
N TRP A 44 -5.51 38.91 -16.07
CA TRP A 44 -5.99 39.54 -14.84
C TRP A 44 -6.82 38.61 -13.93
N ASN A 45 -7.03 37.35 -14.33
CA ASN A 45 -7.79 36.35 -13.58
C ASN A 45 -9.25 36.78 -13.26
N ARG A 46 -9.90 37.47 -14.20
CA ARG A 46 -11.28 37.97 -14.07
C ARG A 46 -12.26 37.22 -14.96
N VAL A 47 -12.64 36.02 -14.53
CA VAL A 47 -13.63 35.17 -15.22
C VAL A 47 -15.02 35.79 -15.27
N ASP A 48 -15.38 36.54 -14.22
CA ASP A 48 -16.66 37.23 -14.12
C ASP A 48 -16.85 38.23 -15.28
N ILE A 49 -15.83 39.03 -15.57
CA ILE A 49 -15.85 40.00 -16.67
C ILE A 49 -15.78 39.29 -18.02
N ALA A 50 -14.97 38.23 -18.16
CA ALA A 50 -14.94 37.47 -19.40
C ALA A 50 -16.30 36.85 -19.72
N ARG A 51 -17.00 36.32 -18.71
CA ARG A 51 -18.33 35.72 -18.88
C ARG A 51 -19.42 36.75 -19.20
N SER A 52 -19.36 37.97 -18.64
CA SER A 52 -20.40 38.99 -18.88
C SER A 52 -20.16 39.84 -20.12
N GLU A 53 -18.90 40.18 -20.44
CA GLU A 53 -18.57 41.18 -21.47
C GLU A 53 -18.01 40.58 -22.77
N ILE A 54 -17.41 39.39 -22.72
CA ILE A 54 -16.70 38.80 -23.89
C ILE A 54 -17.49 37.63 -24.49
N PHE A 55 -18.13 36.83 -23.64
CA PHE A 55 -19.03 35.74 -24.04
C PHE A 55 -20.49 36.22 -23.99
N THR A 56 -20.82 37.19 -24.83
CA THR A 56 -22.20 37.65 -25.05
C THR A 56 -22.85 36.91 -26.22
N ASP A 57 -24.18 36.90 -26.29
CA ASP A 57 -24.94 36.25 -27.37
C ASP A 57 -24.66 36.86 -28.77
N ASP A 58 -24.02 38.03 -28.81
CA ASP A 58 -23.75 38.80 -30.02
C ASP A 58 -22.51 38.31 -30.80
N HIS A 59 -21.65 37.47 -30.20
CA HIS A 59 -20.40 37.01 -30.82
C HIS A 59 -20.25 35.48 -30.81
N GLU A 60 -20.29 34.89 -32.01
CA GLU A 60 -20.03 33.46 -32.18
C GLU A 60 -18.52 33.14 -32.20
N TRP A 61 -18.04 32.53 -31.12
CA TRP A 61 -16.68 32.02 -31.03
C TRP A 61 -16.55 30.66 -31.71
N LYS A 62 -15.52 30.46 -32.54
CA LYS A 62 -15.14 29.11 -32.94
C LYS A 62 -14.26 28.49 -31.85
N PRO A 63 -14.43 27.19 -31.52
CA PRO A 63 -13.62 26.52 -30.50
C PRO A 63 -12.11 26.60 -30.76
N ALA A 64 -11.69 26.62 -32.03
CA ALA A 64 -10.28 26.71 -32.43
C ALA A 64 -9.64 28.06 -32.07
N ASP A 65 -10.41 29.15 -32.11
CA ASP A 65 -9.91 30.51 -31.82
C ASP A 65 -9.57 30.66 -30.33
N LEU A 66 -10.17 29.82 -29.47
CA LEU A 66 -9.92 29.77 -28.03
C LEU A 66 -8.68 28.94 -27.66
N HIS A 67 -8.09 28.17 -28.57
CA HIS A 67 -6.96 27.28 -28.27
C HIS A 67 -5.72 28.00 -27.71
N PRO A 68 -5.25 29.14 -28.27
CA PRO A 68 -4.06 29.83 -27.74
C PRO A 68 -4.29 30.35 -26.33
N VAL A 69 -5.50 30.83 -26.05
CA VAL A 69 -5.90 31.37 -24.76
C VAL A 69 -6.10 30.25 -23.73
N MET A 70 -6.64 29.10 -24.14
CA MET A 70 -6.72 27.88 -23.33
C MET A 70 -5.32 27.43 -22.88
N ALA A 71 -4.33 27.41 -23.79
CA ALA A 71 -2.95 27.08 -23.43
C ALA A 71 -2.35 28.06 -22.41
N ALA A 72 -2.59 29.36 -22.58
CA ALA A 72 -2.14 30.38 -21.62
C ALA A 72 -2.80 30.22 -20.24
N ALA A 73 -4.11 29.93 -20.20
CA ALA A 73 -4.85 29.68 -18.97
C ALA A 73 -4.37 28.40 -18.25
N LEU A 74 -4.08 27.34 -19.02
CA LEU A 74 -3.47 26.12 -18.51
C LEU A 74 -2.12 26.41 -17.89
N ILE A 75 -1.18 27.06 -18.59
CA ILE A 75 0.16 27.39 -18.07
C ILE A 75 0.06 28.24 -16.80
N ALA A 76 -0.79 29.26 -16.80
CA ALA A 76 -0.97 30.20 -15.68
C ALA A 76 -1.76 29.63 -14.48
N ASN A 77 -2.19 28.37 -14.50
CA ASN A 77 -2.95 27.71 -13.44
C ASN A 77 -4.29 28.42 -13.12
N LYS A 78 -5.09 28.72 -14.14
CA LYS A 78 -6.38 29.43 -14.01
C LYS A 78 -7.56 28.49 -14.28
N PRO A 79 -7.99 27.67 -13.30
CA PRO A 79 -8.98 26.61 -13.50
C PRO A 79 -10.38 27.13 -13.90
N ASP A 80 -10.79 28.30 -13.40
CA ASP A 80 -12.10 28.87 -13.73
C ASP A 80 -12.21 29.29 -15.20
N PHE A 81 -11.12 29.78 -15.79
CA PHE A 81 -11.06 30.07 -17.23
C PHE A 81 -11.10 28.79 -18.06
N VAL A 82 -10.42 27.72 -17.61
CA VAL A 82 -10.48 26.42 -18.28
C VAL A 82 -11.91 25.86 -18.23
N LYS A 83 -12.62 25.94 -17.10
CA LYS A 83 -14.04 25.57 -17.01
C LYS A 83 -14.90 26.38 -17.98
N LEU A 84 -14.71 27.70 -18.01
CA LEU A 84 -15.44 28.59 -18.93
C LEU A 84 -15.22 28.19 -20.39
N PHE A 85 -13.98 27.92 -20.81
CA PHE A 85 -13.70 27.51 -22.19
C PHE A 85 -14.30 26.13 -22.54
N LEU A 86 -14.35 25.20 -21.58
CA LEU A 86 -15.04 23.92 -21.77
C LEU A 86 -16.56 24.10 -21.91
N GLU A 87 -17.17 24.99 -21.13
CA GLU A 87 -18.59 25.35 -21.25
C GLU A 87 -18.92 25.99 -22.61
N GLN A 88 -17.99 26.77 -23.17
CA GLN A 88 -18.11 27.40 -24.49
C GLN A 88 -17.80 26.45 -25.67
N GLY A 89 -17.66 25.15 -25.43
CA GLY A 89 -17.58 24.13 -26.47
C GLY A 89 -16.15 23.73 -26.91
N VAL A 90 -15.10 24.14 -26.19
CA VAL A 90 -13.74 23.66 -26.48
C VAL A 90 -13.61 22.18 -26.11
N ARG A 91 -13.40 21.31 -27.11
CA ARG A 91 -13.16 19.88 -26.89
C ARG A 91 -11.67 19.61 -26.67
N LEU A 92 -11.31 19.10 -25.50
CA LEU A 92 -9.90 18.76 -25.19
C LEU A 92 -9.28 17.77 -26.19
N LYS A 93 -10.07 16.87 -26.76
CA LYS A 93 -9.60 15.93 -27.79
C LYS A 93 -9.08 16.61 -29.05
N GLU A 94 -9.59 17.81 -29.36
CA GLU A 94 -9.20 18.59 -30.55
C GLU A 94 -8.13 19.62 -30.22
N PHE A 95 -8.13 20.13 -29.00
CA PHE A 95 -7.14 21.09 -28.50
C PHE A 95 -5.76 20.47 -28.26
N VAL A 96 -5.70 19.27 -27.65
CA VAL A 96 -4.42 18.64 -27.31
C VAL A 96 -3.86 17.94 -28.55
N THR A 97 -2.98 18.64 -29.26
CA THR A 97 -2.14 18.13 -30.33
C THR A 97 -0.74 17.85 -29.78
N TRP A 98 0.13 17.23 -30.58
CA TRP A 98 1.51 16.98 -30.20
C TRP A 98 2.28 18.26 -29.91
N ASP A 99 2.12 19.27 -30.76
CA ASP A 99 2.85 20.54 -30.62
C ASP A 99 2.39 21.31 -29.38
N THR A 100 1.09 21.30 -29.08
CA THR A 100 0.59 21.93 -27.84
C THR A 100 1.04 21.16 -26.59
N LEU A 101 1.13 19.83 -26.64
CA LEU A 101 1.65 19.05 -25.52
C LEU A 101 3.13 19.37 -25.25
N ILE A 102 3.97 19.40 -26.30
CA ILE A 102 5.39 19.77 -26.18
C ILE A 102 5.52 21.17 -25.59
N TYR A 103 4.78 22.13 -26.13
CA TYR A 103 4.76 23.50 -25.63
C TYR A 103 4.36 23.58 -24.14
N LEU A 104 3.40 22.77 -23.69
CA LEU A 104 3.01 22.71 -22.28
C LEU A 104 4.11 22.09 -21.39
N TYR A 105 4.79 21.05 -21.85
CA TYR A 105 5.89 20.41 -21.12
C TYR A 105 7.15 21.28 -21.05
N GLU A 106 7.40 22.13 -22.05
CA GLU A 106 8.49 23.12 -22.02
C GLU A 106 8.20 24.24 -21.00
N ASN A 107 6.92 24.60 -20.80
CA ASN A 107 6.50 25.65 -19.88
C ASN A 107 6.12 25.15 -18.47
N ILE A 108 6.74 24.05 -18.01
CA ILE A 108 6.54 23.54 -16.64
C ILE A 108 7.16 24.51 -15.62
N ALA A 109 6.48 24.72 -14.49
CA ALA A 109 7.00 25.58 -13.42
C ALA A 109 8.39 25.09 -12.93
N PRO A 110 9.41 25.96 -12.91
CA PRO A 110 10.77 25.60 -12.52
C PRO A 110 10.89 25.22 -11.04
N SER A 111 9.92 25.61 -10.22
CA SER A 111 9.80 25.23 -8.81
C SER A 111 9.30 23.79 -8.58
N SER A 112 8.86 23.09 -9.62
CA SER A 112 8.38 21.72 -9.49
C SER A 112 9.53 20.71 -9.36
N LEU A 113 9.35 19.71 -8.49
CA LEU A 113 10.31 18.59 -8.34
C LEU A 113 10.53 17.86 -9.67
N PHE A 114 9.51 17.79 -10.52
CA PHE A 114 9.59 17.15 -11.82
C PHE A 114 10.49 17.89 -12.80
N HIS A 115 10.43 19.23 -12.85
CA HIS A 115 11.33 20.01 -13.69
C HIS A 115 12.80 19.72 -13.34
N SER A 116 13.13 19.64 -12.04
CA SER A 116 14.49 19.30 -11.60
C SER A 116 14.92 17.88 -12.02
N LYS A 117 14.02 16.90 -12.00
CA LYS A 117 14.30 15.53 -12.45
C LYS A 117 14.41 15.44 -13.97
N LEU A 118 13.54 16.12 -14.70
CA LEU A 118 13.58 16.19 -16.16
C LEU A 118 14.91 16.80 -16.63
N GLN A 119 15.35 17.88 -15.98
CA GLN A 119 16.64 18.49 -16.26
C GLN A 119 17.82 17.53 -16.00
N LYS A 120 17.78 16.74 -14.92
CA LYS A 120 18.80 15.71 -14.66
C LYS A 120 18.84 14.64 -15.74
N VAL A 121 17.69 14.10 -16.14
CA VAL A 121 17.60 13.09 -17.22
C VAL A 121 18.08 13.66 -18.56
N LEU A 122 17.71 14.91 -18.88
CA LEU A 122 18.18 15.58 -20.09
C LEU A 122 19.70 15.82 -20.09
N VAL A 123 20.31 16.00 -18.92
CA VAL A 123 21.78 16.09 -18.78
C VAL A 123 22.42 14.71 -18.92
N GLU A 124 21.87 13.68 -18.27
CA GLU A 124 22.35 12.29 -18.38
C GLU A 124 22.26 11.75 -19.83
N GLU A 125 21.18 12.06 -20.55
CA GLU A 125 21.04 11.72 -21.98
C GLU A 125 21.99 12.50 -22.88
N LYS A 126 22.28 13.77 -22.56
CA LYS A 126 23.29 14.56 -23.27
C LYS A 126 24.70 14.01 -23.08
N GLU A 127 25.02 13.49 -21.89
CA GLU A 127 26.29 12.82 -21.61
C GLU A 127 26.39 11.46 -22.33
N CYS A 128 25.29 10.70 -22.43
CA CYS A 128 25.26 9.43 -23.17
C CYS A 128 25.29 9.61 -24.71
N SER A 129 24.64 10.66 -25.23
CA SER A 129 24.61 10.98 -26.67
C SER A 129 25.90 11.59 -27.21
N ALA A 130 26.80 12.06 -26.34
CA ALA A 130 28.16 12.45 -26.74
C ALA A 130 28.96 11.28 -27.38
N PHE A 131 28.51 10.03 -27.24
CA PHE A 131 29.12 8.84 -27.86
C PHE A 131 28.39 8.32 -29.12
N SER A 132 27.26 8.90 -29.54
CA SER A 132 26.60 8.52 -30.80
C SER A 132 26.02 9.71 -31.56
N LYS A 133 26.54 9.98 -32.76
CA LYS A 133 26.02 11.01 -33.68
C LYS A 133 24.67 10.59 -34.29
N VAL A 134 23.56 10.85 -33.60
CA VAL A 134 22.25 11.13 -34.20
C VAL A 134 21.48 12.08 -33.26
N PRO A 135 20.99 13.24 -33.71
CA PRO A 135 20.13 14.10 -32.90
C PRO A 135 18.67 13.67 -33.04
N GLY A 136 17.94 13.73 -31.93
CA GLY A 136 16.48 13.73 -31.91
C GLY A 136 15.86 12.40 -31.50
N ILE A 137 15.01 12.47 -30.48
CA ILE A 137 14.07 11.41 -30.11
C ILE A 137 13.32 10.97 -31.37
N GLN A 138 13.54 9.73 -31.82
CA GLN A 138 12.77 9.19 -32.94
C GLN A 138 11.39 8.69 -32.47
N LEU A 139 10.42 9.56 -32.69
CA LEU A 139 8.97 9.49 -32.48
C LEU A 139 8.24 8.43 -33.36
N HIS A 140 8.93 7.44 -33.92
CA HIS A 140 8.38 6.54 -34.96
C HIS A 140 7.66 5.30 -34.41
N HIS A 141 7.99 4.81 -33.20
CA HIS A 141 7.31 3.64 -32.61
C HIS A 141 6.09 4.00 -31.76
N VAL A 142 5.94 5.27 -31.39
CA VAL A 142 4.88 5.77 -30.51
C VAL A 142 3.67 6.25 -31.33
N SER A 143 3.87 6.61 -32.60
CA SER A 143 2.84 7.15 -33.50
C SER A 143 1.72 6.16 -33.87
N GLN A 144 1.93 4.85 -33.70
CA GLN A 144 0.92 3.84 -34.08
C GLN A 144 -0.20 3.67 -33.04
N VAL A 145 -0.11 4.32 -31.86
CA VAL A 145 -1.02 4.11 -30.71
C VAL A 145 -1.78 5.40 -30.29
N LEU A 146 -1.44 6.57 -30.85
CA LEU A 146 -1.62 7.84 -30.16
C LEU A 146 -2.85 8.70 -30.49
N ARG A 147 -3.83 8.19 -31.25
CA ARG A 147 -5.01 8.98 -31.60
C ARG A 147 -6.07 9.09 -30.50
N GLU A 148 -6.00 8.27 -29.44
CA GLU A 148 -6.97 8.28 -28.33
C GLU A 148 -6.40 8.73 -26.96
N LEU A 149 -5.12 9.13 -26.89
CA LEU A 149 -4.38 9.22 -25.62
C LEU A 149 -3.93 10.64 -25.21
N LEU A 150 -4.15 11.67 -26.03
CA LEU A 150 -3.58 13.01 -25.79
C LEU A 150 -4.15 13.69 -24.53
N VAL A 151 -5.43 13.45 -24.19
CA VAL A 151 -6.04 13.98 -22.95
C VAL A 151 -5.43 13.36 -21.69
N ARG A 152 -4.90 12.13 -21.76
CA ARG A 152 -4.17 11.48 -20.65
C ARG A 152 -2.87 12.21 -20.36
N ASP A 153 -2.14 12.60 -21.39
CA ASP A 153 -0.83 13.24 -21.24
C ASP A 153 -0.99 14.64 -20.62
N LEU A 154 -2.08 15.34 -20.96
CA LEU A 154 -2.47 16.59 -20.29
C LEU A 154 -2.83 16.38 -18.80
N LEU A 155 -3.48 15.27 -18.45
CA LEU A 155 -3.77 14.92 -17.06
C LEU A 155 -2.49 14.62 -16.27
N ILE A 156 -1.54 13.87 -16.85
CA ILE A 156 -0.23 13.60 -16.25
C ILE A 156 0.49 14.92 -15.99
N TRP A 157 0.51 15.82 -16.97
CA TRP A 157 1.09 17.16 -16.85
C TRP A 157 0.50 17.95 -15.66
N ALA A 158 -0.82 17.95 -15.48
CA ALA A 158 -1.47 18.64 -14.37
C ALA A 158 -1.13 18.03 -13.00
N ILE A 159 -1.09 16.70 -12.91
CA ILE A 159 -0.79 15.97 -11.68
C ILE A 159 0.66 16.17 -11.25
N VAL A 160 1.59 16.08 -12.20
CA VAL A 160 3.03 16.25 -11.99
C VAL A 160 3.36 17.63 -11.40
N GLN A 161 2.57 18.65 -11.75
CA GLN A 161 2.70 20.01 -11.23
C GLN A 161 1.91 20.27 -9.94
N SER A 162 1.27 19.25 -9.36
CA SER A 162 0.43 19.37 -8.17
C SER A 162 -0.75 20.35 -8.32
N ARG A 163 -1.31 20.48 -9.54
CA ARG A 163 -2.44 21.38 -9.82
C ARG A 163 -3.77 20.67 -9.63
N LYS A 164 -4.30 20.69 -8.39
CA LYS A 164 -5.48 19.91 -7.99
C LYS A 164 -6.73 20.19 -8.84
N GLU A 165 -7.17 21.45 -8.89
CA GLU A 165 -8.43 21.81 -9.53
C GLU A 165 -8.41 21.56 -11.05
N LEU A 166 -7.27 21.82 -11.70
CA LEU A 166 -7.09 21.50 -13.12
C LEU A 166 -7.12 19.99 -13.37
N ALA A 167 -6.47 19.20 -12.53
CA ALA A 167 -6.51 17.75 -12.66
C ALA A 167 -7.93 17.19 -12.51
N GLU A 168 -8.75 17.74 -11.61
CA GLU A 168 -10.16 17.36 -11.43
C GLU A 168 -11.02 17.72 -12.66
N ILE A 169 -10.81 18.90 -13.25
CA ILE A 169 -11.50 19.32 -14.48
C ILE A 169 -11.13 18.40 -15.65
N ILE A 170 -9.83 18.14 -15.86
CA ILE A 170 -9.35 17.29 -16.95
C ILE A 170 -9.85 15.85 -16.75
N TRP A 171 -9.83 15.35 -15.51
CA TRP A 171 -10.35 14.03 -15.16
C TRP A 171 -11.82 13.83 -15.57
N ALA A 172 -12.65 14.85 -15.36
CA ALA A 172 -14.06 14.81 -15.75
C ALA A 172 -14.22 14.58 -17.27
N GLN A 173 -13.24 14.99 -18.08
CA GLN A 173 -13.26 14.88 -19.54
C GLN A 173 -12.58 13.61 -20.10
N VAL A 174 -11.80 12.87 -19.31
CA VAL A 174 -11.07 11.67 -19.77
C VAL A 174 -12.01 10.46 -19.89
N GLN A 175 -11.98 9.75 -21.02
CA GLN A 175 -12.65 8.45 -21.18
C GLN A 175 -11.80 7.33 -20.57
N GLY A 176 -12.42 6.41 -19.84
CA GLY A 176 -11.71 5.32 -19.15
C GLY A 176 -10.93 5.80 -17.92
N SER A 177 -11.65 6.07 -16.84
CA SER A 177 -11.15 6.50 -15.54
C SER A 177 -10.35 5.43 -14.79
N PHE A 178 -10.73 4.16 -14.88
CA PHE A 178 -10.16 3.09 -14.04
C PHE A 178 -8.63 2.89 -14.09
N PRO A 179 -7.95 2.95 -15.23
CA PRO A 179 -6.51 2.70 -15.26
C PRO A 179 -5.69 3.89 -14.73
N ILE A 180 -6.32 5.01 -14.38
CA ILE A 180 -5.59 6.20 -13.96
C ILE A 180 -5.30 6.12 -12.46
N THR A 181 -4.26 5.39 -12.06
CA THR A 181 -3.70 5.54 -10.71
C THR A 181 -2.36 6.26 -10.83
N PRO A 182 -2.30 7.58 -10.53
CA PRO A 182 -1.09 8.37 -10.76
C PRO A 182 0.10 7.94 -9.89
N GLN A 183 -0.18 7.29 -8.75
CA GLN A 183 0.84 6.79 -7.83
C GLN A 183 1.71 5.67 -8.41
N ALA A 184 1.20 4.85 -9.34
CA ALA A 184 1.97 3.76 -9.93
C ALA A 184 2.98 4.26 -10.97
N THR A 185 2.63 5.30 -11.72
CA THR A 185 3.45 5.80 -12.85
C THR A 185 4.51 6.82 -12.42
N LEU A 186 4.27 7.57 -11.33
CA LEU A 186 5.20 8.61 -10.86
C LEU A 186 6.12 8.20 -9.70
N GLY A 187 5.96 6.98 -9.19
CA GLY A 187 6.73 6.45 -8.07
C GLY A 187 6.40 7.12 -6.72
N THR A 188 6.63 6.38 -5.65
CA THR A 188 6.47 6.80 -4.23
C THR A 188 7.28 8.04 -3.83
N SER A 189 8.18 8.52 -4.69
CA SER A 189 9.09 9.65 -4.41
C SER A 189 8.45 11.04 -4.42
N LEU A 190 7.22 11.19 -4.91
CA LEU A 190 6.45 12.46 -4.82
C LEU A 190 5.50 12.50 -3.62
N SER A 191 5.61 11.55 -2.67
CA SER A 191 4.76 11.45 -1.49
C SER A 191 4.97 12.62 -0.50
N SER A 192 4.32 13.75 -0.77
CA SER A 192 3.91 14.67 0.27
C SER A 192 2.42 14.46 0.55
N ALA A 193 2.00 14.63 1.80
CA ALA A 193 0.60 14.46 2.25
C ALA A 193 -0.41 15.40 1.53
N HIS A 194 0.08 16.34 0.71
CA HIS A 194 -0.71 17.34 -0.02
C HIS A 194 -0.89 17.01 -1.51
N CYS A 195 -0.60 15.79 -1.97
CA CYS A 195 -0.75 15.43 -3.38
C CYS A 195 -2.23 15.42 -3.85
N PRO A 196 -2.57 16.11 -4.97
CA PRO A 196 -3.89 16.00 -5.60
C PRO A 196 -4.27 14.58 -6.03
N CYS A 197 -3.29 13.68 -6.10
CA CYS A 197 -3.49 12.26 -6.35
C CYS A 197 -4.43 11.59 -5.33
N LEU A 198 -4.44 12.01 -4.06
CA LEU A 198 -5.29 11.37 -3.04
C LEU A 198 -6.78 11.63 -3.31
N ALA A 199 -7.13 12.85 -3.72
CA ALA A 199 -8.49 13.24 -4.08
C ALA A 199 -9.00 12.48 -5.34
N LEU A 200 -8.12 12.32 -6.33
CA LEU A 200 -8.41 11.55 -7.54
C LEU A 200 -8.66 10.06 -7.23
N LEU A 201 -7.91 9.50 -6.29
CA LEU A 201 -8.06 8.13 -5.82
C LEU A 201 -9.38 7.90 -5.07
N SER A 202 -9.83 8.86 -4.27
CA SER A 202 -11.17 8.80 -3.66
C SER A 202 -12.28 8.90 -4.71
N ALA A 203 -12.13 9.73 -5.74
CA ALA A 203 -13.10 9.84 -6.83
C ALA A 203 -13.19 8.53 -7.63
N LEU A 204 -12.06 7.90 -7.94
CA LEU A 204 -11.97 6.58 -8.56
C LEU A 204 -12.72 5.49 -7.79
N LEU A 205 -12.53 5.46 -6.47
CA LEU A 205 -13.23 4.52 -5.60
C LEU A 205 -14.74 4.76 -5.63
N GLY A 206 -15.17 6.03 -5.67
CA GLY A 206 -16.57 6.42 -5.84
C GLY A 206 -17.17 5.92 -7.15
N VAL A 207 -16.48 6.15 -8.28
CA VAL A 207 -16.90 5.66 -9.61
C VAL A 207 -16.98 4.13 -9.62
N PHE A 208 -16.03 3.43 -8.97
CA PHE A 208 -16.09 1.96 -8.86
C PHE A 208 -17.27 1.47 -8.07
N THR A 209 -17.57 2.15 -6.97
CA THR A 209 -18.73 1.81 -6.14
C THR A 209 -20.01 1.91 -6.95
N GLU A 210 -20.14 2.95 -7.79
CA GLU A 210 -21.31 3.12 -8.66
C GLU A 210 -21.37 2.06 -9.77
N CYS A 211 -20.24 1.77 -10.42
CA CYS A 211 -20.14 0.69 -11.41
C CYS A 211 -20.53 -0.67 -10.81
N TYR A 212 -19.98 -0.99 -9.64
CA TYR A 212 -20.24 -2.25 -8.94
C TYR A 212 -21.69 -2.39 -8.49
N ARG A 213 -22.32 -1.31 -8.05
CA ARG A 213 -23.76 -1.30 -7.68
C ARG A 213 -24.68 -1.57 -8.86
N LYS A 214 -24.30 -1.14 -10.08
CA LYS A 214 -25.12 -1.31 -11.28
C LYS A 214 -24.93 -2.69 -11.91
N ASP A 215 -23.69 -3.12 -12.07
CA ASP A 215 -23.35 -4.43 -12.65
C ASP A 215 -22.02 -4.94 -12.08
N GLU A 216 -22.10 -5.96 -11.22
CA GLU A 216 -20.93 -6.54 -10.58
C GLU A 216 -19.97 -7.20 -11.57
N GLU A 217 -20.47 -7.86 -12.62
CA GLU A 217 -19.63 -8.63 -13.55
C GLU A 217 -18.89 -7.69 -14.51
N ARG A 218 -19.56 -6.66 -15.02
CA ARG A 218 -18.90 -5.63 -15.85
C ARG A 218 -17.87 -4.85 -15.03
N ALA A 219 -18.18 -4.51 -13.78
CA ALA A 219 -17.23 -3.86 -12.88
C ALA A 219 -16.00 -4.74 -12.60
N GLN A 220 -16.17 -6.06 -12.48
CA GLN A 220 -15.07 -7.00 -12.31
C GLN A 220 -14.20 -7.10 -13.57
N LYS A 221 -14.80 -7.11 -14.77
CA LYS A 221 -14.08 -7.05 -16.04
C LYS A 221 -13.22 -5.78 -16.17
N LEU A 222 -13.70 -4.63 -15.69
CA LEU A 222 -12.93 -3.38 -15.68
C LEU A 222 -11.62 -3.49 -14.88
N LEU A 223 -11.56 -4.30 -13.82
CA LEU A 223 -10.37 -4.45 -12.97
C LEU A 223 -9.26 -5.27 -13.65
N ILE A 224 -9.64 -6.30 -14.41
CA ILE A 224 -8.72 -7.29 -15.01
C ILE A 224 -8.39 -7.00 -16.47
N ARG A 225 -9.07 -6.05 -17.11
CA ARG A 225 -8.78 -5.68 -18.49
C ARG A 225 -7.35 -5.16 -18.61
N VAL A 226 -6.67 -5.55 -19.68
CA VAL A 226 -5.38 -4.99 -20.05
C VAL A 226 -5.61 -3.66 -20.74
N SER A 227 -5.15 -2.57 -20.14
CA SER A 227 -5.24 -1.24 -20.76
C SER A 227 -4.03 -1.00 -21.66
N GLU A 228 -4.26 -0.85 -22.97
CA GLU A 228 -3.19 -0.44 -23.90
C GLU A 228 -2.73 1.00 -23.63
N ALA A 229 -3.59 1.82 -23.03
CA ALA A 229 -3.30 3.20 -22.61
C ALA A 229 -2.29 3.30 -21.46
N TRP A 230 -2.10 2.27 -20.64
CA TRP A 230 -1.25 2.32 -19.45
C TRP A 230 -0.21 1.19 -19.44
N GLY A 231 0.51 1.03 -20.55
CA GLY A 231 1.67 0.12 -20.62
C GLY A 231 1.30 -1.37 -20.57
N LYS A 232 0.10 -1.75 -21.01
CA LYS A 232 -0.42 -3.14 -20.97
C LYS A 232 -0.49 -3.70 -19.55
N THR A 233 -0.82 -2.86 -18.58
CA THR A 233 -1.09 -3.25 -17.18
C THR A 233 -2.59 -3.31 -16.91
N THR A 234 -2.97 -3.88 -15.76
CA THR A 234 -4.36 -3.91 -15.29
C THR A 234 -4.57 -2.84 -14.22
N CYS A 235 -5.82 -2.40 -14.04
CA CYS A 235 -6.16 -1.44 -12.98
C CYS A 235 -5.79 -1.98 -11.59
N LEU A 236 -6.02 -3.28 -11.35
CA LEU A 236 -5.66 -3.93 -10.08
C LEU A 236 -4.13 -3.89 -9.84
N GLN A 237 -3.32 -4.20 -10.86
CA GLN A 237 -1.87 -4.21 -10.73
C GLN A 237 -1.33 -2.81 -10.40
N LEU A 238 -1.83 -1.78 -11.08
CA LEU A 238 -1.42 -0.40 -10.80
C LEU A 238 -1.81 0.03 -9.38
N ALA A 239 -3.00 -0.35 -8.90
CA ALA A 239 -3.42 -0.04 -7.53
C ALA A 239 -2.53 -0.70 -6.46
N LEU A 240 -2.00 -1.89 -6.74
CA LEU A 240 -1.08 -2.62 -5.85
C LEU A 240 0.33 -2.03 -5.87
N GLU A 241 0.84 -1.69 -7.06
CA GLU A 241 2.13 -0.99 -7.23
C GLU A 241 2.11 0.38 -6.53
N ALA A 242 0.96 1.07 -6.57
CA ALA A 242 0.69 2.31 -5.85
C ALA A 242 0.54 2.13 -4.32
N LYS A 243 0.49 0.89 -3.80
CA LYS A 243 0.20 0.56 -2.39
C LYS A 243 -1.09 1.21 -1.86
N ASN A 244 -2.12 1.33 -2.70
CA ASN A 244 -3.37 1.95 -2.29
C ASN A 244 -4.28 0.99 -1.53
N MET A 245 -4.14 0.98 -0.21
CA MET A 245 -4.88 0.08 0.69
C MET A 245 -6.39 0.37 0.72
N ASN A 246 -6.80 1.63 0.61
CA ASN A 246 -8.22 2.01 0.64
C ASN A 246 -8.96 1.46 -0.59
N PHE A 247 -8.33 1.52 -1.76
CA PHE A 247 -8.91 0.96 -2.98
C PHE A 247 -9.01 -0.57 -2.90
N VAL A 248 -7.91 -1.27 -2.60
CA VAL A 248 -7.89 -2.75 -2.58
C VAL A 248 -8.79 -3.35 -1.49
N SER A 249 -8.99 -2.62 -0.37
CA SER A 249 -9.87 -3.07 0.72
C SER A 249 -11.37 -2.88 0.45
N HIS A 250 -11.74 -2.24 -0.67
CA HIS A 250 -13.13 -2.05 -1.07
C HIS A 250 -13.89 -3.38 -1.21
N GLY A 251 -15.15 -3.39 -0.76
CA GLY A 251 -15.98 -4.61 -0.71
C GLY A 251 -16.12 -5.33 -2.06
N GLY A 252 -16.32 -4.58 -3.15
CA GLY A 252 -16.44 -5.16 -4.50
C GLY A 252 -15.15 -5.81 -5.02
N ILE A 253 -13.98 -5.25 -4.66
CA ILE A 253 -12.67 -5.84 -5.01
C ILE A 253 -12.42 -7.08 -4.15
N GLN A 254 -12.76 -7.05 -2.87
CA GLN A 254 -12.65 -8.22 -1.99
C GLN A 254 -13.62 -9.34 -2.40
N ALA A 255 -14.81 -9.01 -2.91
CA ALA A 255 -15.74 -9.98 -3.50
C ALA A 255 -15.14 -10.61 -4.77
N PHE A 256 -14.54 -9.80 -5.65
CA PHE A 256 -13.81 -10.29 -6.81
C PHE A 256 -12.64 -11.22 -6.42
N LEU A 257 -11.78 -10.82 -5.49
CA LEU A 257 -10.68 -11.66 -4.99
C LEU A 257 -11.19 -12.96 -4.37
N THR A 258 -12.37 -12.92 -3.71
CA THR A 258 -13.04 -14.13 -3.22
C THR A 258 -13.50 -15.02 -4.38
N LYS A 259 -14.10 -14.45 -5.43
CA LYS A 259 -14.46 -15.21 -6.64
C LYS A 259 -13.24 -15.87 -7.29
N VAL A 260 -12.09 -15.19 -7.32
CA VAL A 260 -10.81 -15.72 -7.85
C VAL A 260 -10.28 -16.86 -6.96
N TRP A 261 -10.31 -16.68 -5.64
CA TRP A 261 -9.85 -17.67 -4.66
C TRP A 261 -10.59 -19.01 -4.75
N TRP A 262 -11.92 -18.95 -4.90
CA TRP A 262 -12.76 -20.14 -5.08
C TRP A 262 -12.67 -20.74 -6.50
N GLY A 263 -12.11 -20.01 -7.46
CA GLY A 263 -11.95 -20.46 -8.84
C GLY A 263 -13.29 -20.89 -9.47
N LYS A 264 -13.36 -22.14 -9.91
CA LYS A 264 -14.57 -22.72 -10.54
C LYS A 264 -15.64 -23.18 -9.54
N LEU A 265 -15.33 -23.21 -8.25
CA LEU A 265 -16.30 -23.53 -7.20
C LEU A 265 -17.20 -22.34 -6.89
N CYS A 266 -18.43 -22.62 -6.46
CA CYS A 266 -19.29 -21.57 -5.90
C CYS A 266 -18.71 -21.04 -4.58
N VAL A 267 -18.93 -19.76 -4.30
CA VAL A 267 -18.47 -19.10 -3.07
C VAL A 267 -19.29 -19.53 -1.85
N ASP A 268 -20.53 -19.96 -2.05
CA ASP A 268 -21.45 -20.39 -0.99
C ASP A 268 -21.11 -21.75 -0.39
N ASN A 269 -20.10 -22.43 -0.94
CA ASN A 269 -19.60 -23.67 -0.36
C ASN A 269 -18.97 -23.36 1.00
N GLY A 270 -19.46 -23.98 2.07
CA GLY A 270 -18.77 -23.93 3.37
C GLY A 270 -17.41 -24.62 3.28
N LEU A 271 -16.38 -24.05 3.93
CA LEU A 271 -15.01 -24.63 3.96
C LEU A 271 -15.01 -26.08 4.44
N TRP A 272 -15.85 -26.43 5.41
CA TRP A 272 -15.97 -27.79 5.94
C TRP A 272 -16.39 -28.80 4.86
N ARG A 273 -17.24 -28.41 3.90
CA ARG A 273 -17.65 -29.29 2.78
C ARG A 273 -16.47 -29.58 1.86
N VAL A 274 -15.68 -28.54 1.58
CA VAL A 274 -14.47 -28.66 0.76
C VAL A 274 -13.44 -29.57 1.43
N ILE A 275 -13.20 -29.39 2.74
CA ILE A 275 -12.28 -30.22 3.51
C ILE A 275 -12.74 -31.69 3.53
N LEU A 276 -14.04 -31.94 3.72
CA LEU A 276 -14.58 -33.30 3.69
C LEU A 276 -14.39 -33.95 2.31
N CYS A 277 -14.57 -33.21 1.22
CA CYS A 277 -14.30 -33.68 -0.14
C CYS A 277 -12.81 -33.93 -0.44
N MET A 278 -11.89 -33.24 0.24
CA MET A 278 -10.45 -33.51 0.13
C MET A 278 -10.08 -34.85 0.77
N VAL A 279 -10.67 -35.15 1.92
CA VAL A 279 -10.43 -36.41 2.64
C VAL A 279 -11.13 -37.57 1.94
N PHE A 280 -12.37 -37.36 1.48
CA PHE A 280 -13.17 -38.37 0.81
C PHE A 280 -13.52 -37.94 -0.61
N PHE A 281 -12.64 -38.31 -1.54
CA PHE A 281 -12.72 -37.97 -2.97
C PHE A 281 -14.06 -38.33 -3.65
N PRO A 282 -14.73 -39.46 -3.35
CA PRO A 282 -15.99 -39.79 -4.02
C PRO A 282 -17.11 -38.77 -3.80
N LEU A 283 -17.08 -37.99 -2.71
CA LEU A 283 -18.06 -36.92 -2.46
C LEU A 283 -17.97 -35.78 -3.48
N ILE A 284 -16.86 -35.65 -4.21
CA ILE A 284 -16.75 -34.66 -5.30
C ILE A 284 -17.77 -34.94 -6.40
N TYR A 285 -18.18 -36.21 -6.60
CA TYR A 285 -19.13 -36.60 -7.65
C TYR A 285 -20.59 -36.45 -7.24
N THR A 286 -20.89 -36.30 -5.96
CA THR A 286 -22.26 -36.07 -5.46
C THR A 286 -22.62 -34.59 -5.50
N SER A 287 -23.87 -34.20 -5.29
CA SER A 287 -24.29 -32.78 -5.26
C SER A 287 -23.83 -32.01 -4.00
N PHE A 288 -22.88 -32.55 -3.25
CA PHE A 288 -22.40 -31.99 -1.99
C PHE A 288 -21.62 -30.67 -2.16
N VAL A 289 -20.92 -30.51 -3.29
CA VAL A 289 -20.18 -29.29 -3.67
C VAL A 289 -20.73 -28.70 -4.97
N THR A 290 -21.06 -27.41 -4.95
CA THR A 290 -21.61 -26.68 -6.09
C THR A 290 -20.50 -26.01 -6.91
N PHE A 291 -20.64 -26.09 -8.24
CA PHE A 291 -19.72 -25.50 -9.21
C PHE A 291 -20.45 -24.41 -10.00
N ARG A 292 -19.72 -23.37 -10.47
CA ARG A 292 -20.33 -22.24 -11.19
C ARG A 292 -20.82 -22.60 -12.60
N LEU A 293 -20.13 -23.51 -13.28
CA LEU A 293 -20.55 -24.03 -14.58
C LEU A 293 -21.12 -25.44 -14.41
N GLN A 294 -22.34 -25.64 -14.89
CA GLN A 294 -23.01 -26.95 -15.01
C GLN A 294 -23.65 -27.05 -16.40
N PRO A 295 -23.70 -28.24 -17.04
CA PRO A 295 -23.21 -29.54 -16.58
C PRO A 295 -21.71 -29.76 -16.89
N MET A 296 -21.01 -30.53 -16.03
CA MET A 296 -19.61 -30.93 -16.24
C MET A 296 -19.47 -32.45 -16.16
N SER A 297 -18.58 -33.01 -16.99
CA SER A 297 -18.21 -34.43 -16.90
C SER A 297 -17.42 -34.75 -15.62
N CYS A 298 -17.42 -36.02 -15.21
CA CYS A 298 -16.73 -36.54 -14.02
C CYS A 298 -15.25 -36.09 -13.91
N LEU A 299 -14.47 -36.30 -14.98
CA LEU A 299 -13.05 -35.89 -15.05
C LEU A 299 -12.86 -34.37 -15.05
N THR A 300 -13.76 -33.64 -15.71
CA THR A 300 -13.71 -32.17 -15.71
C THR A 300 -14.02 -31.62 -14.32
N ARG A 301 -14.89 -32.30 -13.57
CA ARG A 301 -15.28 -31.92 -12.21
C ARG A 301 -14.13 -32.11 -11.21
N THR A 302 -13.45 -33.26 -11.23
CA THR A 302 -12.26 -33.46 -10.40
C THR A 302 -11.13 -32.51 -10.76
N ARG A 303 -10.87 -32.32 -12.05
CA ARG A 303 -9.88 -31.33 -12.51
C ARG A 303 -10.25 -29.93 -12.04
N ALA A 304 -11.52 -29.52 -12.17
CA ALA A 304 -11.99 -28.21 -11.70
C ALA A 304 -11.79 -28.03 -10.19
N PHE A 305 -12.04 -29.07 -9.40
CA PHE A 305 -11.82 -29.08 -7.95
C PHE A 305 -10.35 -28.88 -7.59
N PHE A 306 -9.44 -29.71 -8.12
CA PHE A 306 -8.00 -29.62 -7.80
C PHE A 306 -7.30 -28.41 -8.42
N THR A 307 -7.88 -27.77 -9.44
CA THR A 307 -7.35 -26.50 -9.98
C THR A 307 -7.71 -25.26 -9.16
N ALA A 308 -8.56 -25.38 -8.14
CA ALA A 308 -9.01 -24.23 -7.37
C ALA A 308 -7.95 -23.80 -6.33
N PRO A 309 -7.60 -22.50 -6.24
CA PRO A 309 -6.58 -22.01 -5.31
C PRO A 309 -6.88 -22.38 -3.84
N VAL A 310 -8.15 -22.29 -3.42
CA VAL A 310 -8.57 -22.71 -2.09
C VAL A 310 -8.22 -24.17 -1.80
N VAL A 311 -8.36 -25.07 -2.79
CA VAL A 311 -8.07 -26.49 -2.62
C VAL A 311 -6.56 -26.71 -2.53
N ILE A 312 -5.81 -26.09 -3.44
CA ILE A 312 -4.33 -26.13 -3.47
C ILE A 312 -3.76 -25.65 -2.12
N PHE A 313 -4.29 -24.55 -1.58
CA PHE A 313 -3.87 -24.00 -0.30
C PHE A 313 -4.06 -24.99 0.85
N HIS A 314 -5.25 -25.59 1.00
CA HIS A 314 -5.51 -26.52 2.10
C HIS A 314 -4.73 -27.84 1.93
N LEU A 315 -4.51 -28.32 0.71
CA LEU A 315 -3.64 -29.46 0.45
C LEU A 315 -2.19 -29.15 0.82
N ASN A 316 -1.70 -27.94 0.51
CA ASN A 316 -0.36 -27.49 0.91
C ASN A 316 -0.21 -27.39 2.44
N ILE A 317 -1.25 -26.89 3.12
CA ILE A 317 -1.29 -26.87 4.59
C ILE A 317 -1.21 -28.30 5.14
N LEU A 318 -2.08 -29.19 4.66
CA LEU A 318 -2.14 -30.57 5.13
C LEU A 318 -0.81 -31.29 4.89
N SER A 319 -0.19 -31.09 3.72
CA SER A 319 1.12 -31.64 3.41
C SER A 319 2.20 -31.06 4.34
N TYR A 320 2.18 -29.76 4.62
CA TYR A 320 3.16 -29.14 5.52
C TYR A 320 3.03 -29.62 6.98
N PHE A 321 1.81 -29.76 7.49
CA PHE A 321 1.58 -30.37 8.82
C PHE A 321 2.05 -31.82 8.87
N SER A 322 1.83 -32.58 7.79
CA SER A 322 2.30 -33.96 7.69
C SER A 322 3.84 -34.03 7.66
N PHE A 323 4.50 -33.10 6.97
CA PHE A 323 5.95 -32.95 6.99
C PHE A 323 6.48 -32.67 8.40
N LEU A 324 5.90 -31.71 9.12
CA LEU A 324 6.31 -31.40 10.49
C LEU A 324 6.08 -32.57 11.44
N TRP A 325 4.95 -33.27 11.31
CA TRP A 325 4.65 -34.45 12.11
C TRP A 325 5.67 -35.57 11.86
N LEU A 326 5.98 -35.85 10.58
CA LEU A 326 6.98 -36.85 10.22
C LEU A 326 8.38 -36.44 10.68
N PHE A 327 8.74 -35.17 10.55
CA PHE A 327 10.04 -34.66 11.00
C PHE A 327 10.19 -34.75 12.52
N ALA A 328 9.15 -34.41 13.28
CA ALA A 328 9.13 -34.60 14.72
C ALA A 328 9.23 -36.09 15.11
N TYR A 329 8.50 -36.97 14.41
CA TYR A 329 8.56 -38.41 14.63
C TYR A 329 9.99 -38.95 14.43
N VAL A 330 10.64 -38.59 13.32
CA VAL A 330 12.01 -39.03 13.00
C VAL A 330 13.01 -38.50 14.03
N LEU A 331 12.92 -37.21 14.41
CA LEU A 331 13.83 -36.59 15.39
C LEU A 331 13.71 -37.18 16.81
N MET A 332 12.50 -37.62 17.19
CA MET A 332 12.24 -38.15 18.53
C MET A 332 12.45 -39.67 18.62
N ILE A 333 12.02 -40.44 17.61
CA ILE A 333 11.91 -41.90 17.69
C ILE A 333 12.96 -42.62 16.81
N ASP A 334 13.14 -42.19 15.57
CA ASP A 334 13.85 -42.97 14.54
C ASP A 334 15.21 -42.36 14.12
N PHE A 335 15.85 -41.58 14.99
CA PHE A 335 17.12 -40.92 14.71
C PHE A 335 18.30 -41.88 14.89
N GLN A 336 18.74 -42.51 13.79
CA GLN A 336 19.75 -43.57 13.78
C GLN A 336 21.06 -43.14 13.09
N ALA A 337 22.14 -43.90 13.32
CA ALA A 337 23.45 -43.66 12.67
C ALA A 337 23.41 -43.84 11.16
N THR A 338 22.61 -44.79 10.71
CA THR A 338 22.33 -45.06 9.29
C THR A 338 20.94 -44.54 8.95
N PRO A 339 20.79 -43.75 7.89
CA PRO A 339 19.52 -43.13 7.59
C PRO A 339 18.45 -44.16 7.27
N SER A 340 17.32 -44.06 7.97
CA SER A 340 16.15 -44.90 7.71
C SER A 340 15.44 -44.44 6.44
N TRP A 341 14.58 -45.29 5.86
CA TRP A 341 13.79 -44.90 4.69
C TRP A 341 12.89 -43.68 4.97
N ARG A 342 12.52 -43.44 6.23
CA ARG A 342 11.72 -42.27 6.65
C ARG A 342 12.55 -40.99 6.60
N GLU A 343 13.82 -41.06 7.01
CA GLU A 343 14.77 -39.95 6.87
C GLU A 343 14.99 -39.58 5.40
N TYR A 344 15.21 -40.58 4.54
CA TYR A 344 15.30 -40.37 3.09
C TYR A 344 14.05 -39.71 2.52
N PHE A 345 12.87 -40.08 3.00
CA PHE A 345 11.63 -39.45 2.58
C PHE A 345 11.53 -37.98 3.01
N ILE A 346 12.00 -37.62 4.22
CA ILE A 346 12.10 -36.21 4.66
C ILE A 346 13.10 -35.45 3.78
N TYR A 347 14.25 -36.03 3.42
CA TYR A 347 15.22 -35.38 2.54
C TYR A 347 14.64 -35.11 1.15
N PHE A 348 13.94 -36.09 0.58
CA PHE A 348 13.23 -35.93 -0.68
C PHE A 348 12.15 -34.85 -0.60
N TRP A 349 11.40 -34.83 0.50
CA TRP A 349 10.38 -33.81 0.73
C TRP A 349 11.01 -32.42 0.86
N LEU A 350 12.06 -32.25 1.66
CA LEU A 350 12.73 -30.97 1.81
C LEU A 350 13.30 -30.49 0.47
N PHE A 351 13.90 -31.38 -0.31
CA PHE A 351 14.36 -31.05 -1.65
C PHE A 351 13.22 -30.52 -2.54
N SER A 352 12.02 -31.11 -2.45
CA SER A 352 10.84 -30.60 -3.17
C SER A 352 10.44 -29.18 -2.74
N LEU A 353 10.55 -28.85 -1.45
CA LEU A 353 10.31 -27.50 -0.93
C LEU A 353 11.37 -26.51 -1.43
N VAL A 354 12.65 -26.91 -1.45
CA VAL A 354 13.74 -26.07 -1.98
C VAL A 354 13.53 -25.77 -3.48
N CYS A 355 13.12 -26.76 -4.27
CA CYS A 355 12.79 -26.55 -5.69
C CYS A 355 11.60 -25.58 -5.88
N GLU A 356 10.63 -25.60 -4.96
CA GLU A 356 9.51 -24.66 -5.01
C GLU A 356 9.95 -23.24 -4.64
N GLU A 357 10.71 -23.08 -3.56
CA GLU A 357 11.20 -21.78 -3.09
C GLU A 357 12.18 -21.16 -4.09
N THR A 358 13.08 -21.93 -4.70
CA THR A 358 14.00 -21.42 -5.75
C THR A 358 13.27 -20.86 -6.98
N ARG A 359 12.06 -21.34 -7.30
CA ARG A 359 11.19 -20.72 -8.32
C ARG A 359 10.68 -19.34 -7.87
N GLN A 360 10.58 -19.10 -6.57
CA GLN A 360 9.99 -17.91 -5.94
C GLN A 360 11.03 -16.87 -5.44
N VAL A 361 12.30 -17.25 -5.28
CA VAL A 361 13.42 -16.47 -4.67
C VAL A 361 13.73 -15.10 -5.31
N LEU A 362 13.06 -14.70 -6.40
CA LEU A 362 13.22 -13.36 -6.98
C LEU A 362 12.56 -12.23 -6.15
N GLY A 363 11.81 -12.54 -5.09
CA GLY A 363 11.20 -11.57 -4.16
C GLY A 363 11.87 -11.58 -2.77
N GLY A 364 12.57 -10.50 -2.40
CA GLY A 364 13.38 -10.39 -1.18
C GLY A 364 12.59 -10.24 0.14
N ASP A 365 11.63 -11.13 0.43
CA ASP A 365 10.81 -11.07 1.63
C ASP A 365 11.50 -11.62 2.90
N PHE A 366 11.12 -11.09 4.07
CA PHE A 366 11.63 -11.54 5.39
C PHE A 366 11.42 -13.04 5.61
N TRP A 367 10.26 -13.56 5.21
CA TRP A 367 9.93 -14.97 5.38
C TRP A 367 10.80 -15.86 4.48
N ASN A 368 11.10 -15.41 3.26
CA ASN A 368 12.00 -16.13 2.35
C ASN A 368 13.42 -16.20 2.93
N LYS A 369 13.88 -15.15 3.63
CA LYS A 369 15.16 -15.19 4.36
C LYS A 369 15.14 -16.22 5.50
N LEU A 370 14.02 -16.34 6.21
CA LEU A 370 13.84 -17.36 7.27
C LEU A 370 13.89 -18.77 6.68
N ASP A 371 13.26 -19.01 5.52
CA ASP A 371 13.25 -20.32 4.87
C ASP A 371 14.66 -20.71 4.37
N VAL A 372 15.37 -19.77 3.75
CA VAL A 372 16.77 -19.99 3.34
C VAL A 372 17.64 -20.33 4.57
N CYS A 373 17.45 -19.61 5.68
CA CYS A 373 18.13 -19.92 6.94
C CYS A 373 17.79 -21.33 7.45
N ALA A 374 16.49 -21.72 7.43
CA ALA A 374 16.05 -23.05 7.84
C ALA A 374 16.69 -24.16 6.99
N ILE A 375 16.76 -23.97 5.67
CA ILE A 375 17.38 -24.89 4.72
C ILE A 375 18.89 -25.02 4.98
N LEU A 376 19.59 -23.89 5.20
CA LEU A 376 21.03 -23.91 5.50
C LEU A 376 21.33 -24.65 6.81
N ILE A 377 20.55 -24.41 7.86
CA ILE A 377 20.71 -25.12 9.15
C ILE A 377 20.40 -26.61 8.99
N PHE A 378 19.40 -26.98 8.19
CA PHE A 378 19.10 -28.38 7.90
C PHE A 378 20.26 -29.08 7.17
N ILE A 379 20.83 -28.44 6.14
CA ILE A 379 21.99 -28.98 5.42
C ILE A 379 23.18 -29.13 6.38
N ALA A 380 23.42 -28.13 7.24
CA ALA A 380 24.46 -28.21 8.27
C ALA A 380 24.23 -29.34 9.28
N GLY A 381 22.97 -29.67 9.59
CA GLY A 381 22.59 -30.78 10.47
C GLY A 381 22.73 -32.17 9.83
N TRP A 382 22.81 -32.25 8.51
CA TRP A 382 23.05 -33.49 7.75
C TRP A 382 24.55 -33.85 7.65
N ILE A 383 25.43 -32.86 7.61
CA ILE A 383 26.89 -33.02 7.45
C ILE A 383 27.67 -33.56 8.69
N PRO A 384 27.23 -33.45 9.96
CA PRO A 384 28.13 -33.63 11.10
C PRO A 384 28.53 -35.10 11.30
N SER A 385 29.79 -35.31 11.69
CA SER A 385 30.43 -36.60 11.95
C SER A 385 29.97 -37.29 13.25
N THR A 386 29.18 -36.62 14.08
CA THR A 386 28.68 -37.12 15.37
C THR A 386 27.18 -36.90 15.49
N LEU A 387 26.45 -37.93 15.95
CA LEU A 387 24.98 -37.95 16.02
C LEU A 387 24.38 -36.88 16.95
N TYR A 388 25.01 -36.62 18.09
CA TYR A 388 24.44 -35.74 19.11
C TYR A 388 24.37 -34.26 18.68
N PRO A 389 25.45 -33.64 18.17
CA PRO A 389 25.39 -32.32 17.56
C PRO A 389 24.42 -32.22 16.37
N GLY A 390 24.37 -33.24 15.51
CA GLY A 390 23.42 -33.29 14.40
C GLY A 390 21.97 -33.22 14.88
N ARG A 391 21.63 -33.96 15.94
CA ARG A 391 20.29 -33.91 16.55
C ARG A 391 19.94 -32.53 17.12
N ILE A 392 20.90 -31.83 17.73
CA ILE A 392 20.70 -30.46 18.23
C ILE A 392 20.47 -29.49 17.08
N ILE A 393 21.27 -29.57 16.02
CA ILE A 393 21.13 -28.68 14.86
C ILE A 393 19.78 -28.92 14.16
N LEU A 394 19.37 -30.18 13.99
CA LEU A 394 18.08 -30.53 13.40
C LEU A 394 16.89 -30.14 14.29
N SER A 395 17.02 -30.17 15.62
CA SER A 395 15.96 -29.70 16.51
C SER A 395 15.78 -28.18 16.45
N LEU A 396 16.88 -27.42 16.30
CA LEU A 396 16.83 -25.99 16.01
C LEU A 396 16.21 -25.72 14.64
N ALA A 397 16.55 -26.51 13.61
CA ALA A 397 15.91 -26.42 12.30
C ALA A 397 14.40 -26.66 12.39
N PHE A 398 13.96 -27.66 13.16
CA PHE A 398 12.54 -27.95 13.40
C PHE A 398 11.79 -26.76 14.00
N ILE A 399 12.40 -26.03 14.95
CA ILE A 399 11.80 -24.81 15.51
C ILE A 399 11.55 -23.78 14.41
N ILE A 400 12.52 -23.55 13.52
CA ILE A 400 12.38 -22.58 12.43
C ILE A 400 11.30 -23.01 11.43
N PHE A 401 11.24 -24.30 11.06
CA PHE A 401 10.14 -24.83 10.26
C PHE A 401 8.78 -24.72 10.97
N CYS A 402 8.72 -24.82 12.30
CA CYS A 402 7.51 -24.53 13.04
C CYS A 402 7.14 -23.04 12.99
N LEU A 403 8.10 -22.12 13.10
CA LEU A 403 7.84 -20.67 12.99
C LEU A 403 7.25 -20.29 11.62
N ARG A 404 7.59 -21.03 10.55
CA ARG A 404 6.99 -20.87 9.22
C ARG A 404 5.48 -21.13 9.19
N LEU A 405 4.92 -21.90 10.13
CA LEU A 405 3.46 -22.04 10.27
C LEU A 405 2.78 -20.69 10.53
N MET A 406 3.44 -19.77 11.23
CA MET A 406 2.89 -18.43 11.45
C MET A 406 2.64 -17.72 10.12
N HIS A 407 3.55 -17.84 9.14
CA HIS A 407 3.34 -17.27 7.81
C HIS A 407 2.09 -17.85 7.14
N ILE A 408 1.88 -19.16 7.19
CA ILE A 408 0.70 -19.83 6.64
C ILE A 408 -0.59 -19.33 7.31
N PHE A 409 -0.56 -19.12 8.63
CA PHE A 409 -1.73 -18.62 9.36
C PHE A 409 -2.01 -17.14 9.13
N THR A 410 -1.10 -16.37 8.50
CA THR A 410 -1.39 -14.96 8.12
C THR A 410 -2.58 -14.84 7.16
N VAL A 411 -2.87 -15.90 6.42
CA VAL A 411 -4.00 -16.00 5.48
C VAL A 411 -5.35 -15.95 6.18
N SER A 412 -5.43 -16.37 7.44
CA SER A 412 -6.70 -16.38 8.16
C SER A 412 -7.18 -14.96 8.47
N LYS A 413 -8.48 -14.70 8.26
CA LYS A 413 -9.11 -13.42 8.62
C LYS A 413 -9.00 -13.09 10.11
N THR A 414 -8.95 -14.10 10.98
CA THR A 414 -8.94 -13.92 12.44
C THR A 414 -7.52 -13.87 13.03
N LEU A 415 -6.57 -14.61 12.43
CA LEU A 415 -5.19 -14.70 12.93
C LEU A 415 -4.24 -13.75 12.18
N GLY A 416 -4.49 -13.47 10.90
CA GLY A 416 -3.64 -12.60 10.08
C GLY A 416 -3.39 -11.23 10.70
N PRO A 417 -4.44 -10.49 11.07
CA PRO A 417 -4.29 -9.22 11.76
C PRO A 417 -3.41 -9.30 13.02
N LYS A 418 -3.61 -10.33 13.84
CA LYS A 418 -2.84 -10.54 15.07
C LYS A 418 -1.34 -10.78 14.79
N ILE A 419 -1.02 -11.55 13.75
CA ILE A 419 0.37 -11.84 13.37
C ILE A 419 1.06 -10.57 12.81
N ILE A 420 0.34 -9.73 12.07
CA ILE A 420 0.85 -8.42 11.59
C ILE A 420 1.19 -7.52 12.78
N ILE A 421 0.34 -7.50 13.81
CA ILE A 421 0.57 -6.73 15.04
C ILE A 421 1.83 -7.24 15.75
N VAL A 422 1.94 -8.56 15.99
CA VAL A 422 3.14 -9.16 16.59
C VAL A 422 4.40 -8.79 15.80
N LYS A 423 4.38 -8.88 14.47
CA LYS A 423 5.50 -8.51 13.61
C LYS A 423 5.93 -7.05 13.79
N ARG A 424 4.98 -6.13 14.01
CA ARG A 424 5.29 -4.71 14.26
C ARG A 424 5.83 -4.47 15.66
N MET A 425 5.27 -5.16 16.66
CA MET A 425 5.70 -5.09 18.07
C MET A 425 7.12 -5.65 18.30
N MET A 426 7.63 -6.50 17.40
CA MET A 426 9.01 -7.01 17.49
C MET A 426 10.08 -5.91 17.49
N LYS A 427 9.81 -4.73 16.90
CA LYS A 427 10.74 -3.59 17.00
C LYS A 427 10.81 -3.06 18.43
N ASP A 428 9.67 -2.94 19.09
CA ASP A 428 9.58 -2.48 20.48
C ASP A 428 10.23 -3.51 21.43
N VAL A 429 10.00 -4.82 21.17
CA VAL A 429 10.68 -5.92 21.86
C VAL A 429 12.20 -5.78 21.78
N PHE A 430 12.75 -5.45 20.61
CA PHE A 430 14.19 -5.35 20.43
C PHE A 430 14.81 -4.25 21.30
N PHE A 431 14.21 -3.05 21.31
CA PHE A 431 14.67 -1.96 22.18
C PHE A 431 14.52 -2.31 23.66
N PHE A 432 13.43 -2.99 24.03
CA PHE A 432 13.22 -3.44 25.40
C PHE A 432 14.25 -4.50 25.84
N LEU A 433 14.52 -5.50 25.00
CA LEU A 433 15.52 -6.54 25.28
C LEU A 433 16.90 -5.95 25.52
N PHE A 434 17.27 -4.89 24.79
CA PHE A 434 18.51 -4.17 25.03
C PHE A 434 18.56 -3.55 26.43
N LEU A 435 17.49 -2.84 26.83
CA LEU A 435 17.40 -2.23 28.16
C LEU A 435 17.37 -3.28 29.28
N LEU A 436 16.64 -4.39 29.08
CA LEU A 436 16.62 -5.52 30.02
C LEU A 436 18.00 -6.18 30.14
N ALA A 437 18.72 -6.36 29.03
CA ALA A 437 20.05 -6.98 29.03
C ALA A 437 21.07 -6.15 29.85
N VAL A 438 21.08 -4.83 29.66
CA VAL A 438 21.94 -3.92 30.45
C VAL A 438 21.64 -4.06 31.95
N TRP A 439 20.37 -4.10 32.32
CA TRP A 439 19.95 -4.25 33.71
C TRP A 439 20.33 -5.62 34.32
N VAL A 440 20.06 -6.70 33.60
CA VAL A 440 20.37 -8.09 34.03
C VAL A 440 21.86 -8.27 34.23
N VAL A 441 22.68 -7.81 33.28
CA VAL A 441 24.15 -7.94 33.37
C VAL A 441 24.69 -7.10 34.53
N SER A 442 24.20 -5.87 34.72
CA SER A 442 24.65 -4.99 35.82
C SER A 442 24.38 -5.63 37.19
N PHE A 443 23.16 -6.13 37.41
CA PHE A 443 22.82 -6.84 38.65
C PHE A 443 23.60 -8.15 38.79
N GLY A 444 23.74 -8.92 37.71
CA GLY A 444 24.44 -10.20 37.74
C GLY A 444 25.92 -10.08 38.11
N VAL A 445 26.61 -9.05 37.58
CA VAL A 445 28.00 -8.75 37.93
C VAL A 445 28.09 -8.34 39.41
N ALA A 446 27.20 -7.45 39.88
CA ALA A 446 27.18 -7.04 41.28
C ALA A 446 26.93 -8.22 42.23
N LYS A 447 25.93 -9.06 41.93
CA LYS A 447 25.60 -10.27 42.69
C LYS A 447 26.78 -11.24 42.74
N GLN A 448 27.43 -11.50 41.61
CA GLN A 448 28.57 -12.40 41.52
C GLN A 448 29.76 -11.87 42.34
N ALA A 449 30.05 -10.57 42.23
CA ALA A 449 31.16 -9.92 42.92
C ALA A 449 30.98 -9.86 44.45
N ILE A 450 29.75 -9.73 44.94
CA ILE A 450 29.45 -9.66 46.38
C ILE A 450 29.51 -11.05 47.03
N LEU A 451 28.97 -12.08 46.37
CA LEU A 451 28.71 -13.38 47.00
C LEU A 451 29.84 -14.40 46.79
N ILE A 452 30.56 -14.34 45.66
CA ILE A 452 31.54 -15.36 45.26
C ILE A 452 32.93 -14.73 45.15
N HIS A 453 33.85 -15.24 45.95
CA HIS A 453 35.24 -14.81 45.90
C HIS A 453 35.98 -15.41 44.71
N ASN A 454 36.61 -14.55 43.89
CA ASN A 454 37.54 -14.84 42.78
C ASN A 454 37.35 -16.22 42.12
N GLU A 455 36.46 -16.29 41.12
CA GLU A 455 36.24 -17.47 40.28
C GLU A 455 37.07 -17.32 38.99
N GLU A 456 37.99 -18.24 38.70
CA GLU A 456 38.81 -18.20 37.46
C GLU A 456 38.11 -18.89 36.27
N ARG A 457 37.11 -19.73 36.53
CA ARG A 457 36.39 -20.50 35.52
C ARG A 457 35.40 -19.60 34.77
N VAL A 458 35.80 -19.12 33.59
CA VAL A 458 35.01 -18.22 32.74
C VAL A 458 33.59 -18.74 32.42
N ASP A 459 33.43 -20.04 32.21
CA ASP A 459 32.11 -20.65 31.92
C ASP A 459 31.14 -20.51 33.10
N TRP A 460 31.64 -20.70 34.32
CA TRP A 460 30.86 -20.56 35.55
C TRP A 460 30.56 -19.10 35.87
N ILE A 461 31.48 -18.19 35.56
CA ILE A 461 31.25 -16.73 35.68
C ILE A 461 30.13 -16.31 34.74
N PHE A 462 30.19 -16.71 33.46
CA PHE A 462 29.18 -16.33 32.48
C PHE A 462 27.79 -16.90 32.85
N ARG A 463 27.73 -18.18 33.26
CA ARG A 463 26.50 -18.81 33.74
C ARG A 463 25.97 -18.16 35.02
N GLY A 464 26.85 -17.77 35.94
CA GLY A 464 26.53 -17.07 37.20
C GLY A 464 25.96 -15.67 36.98
N VAL A 465 26.63 -14.88 36.15
CA VAL A 465 26.30 -13.48 35.88
C VAL A 465 25.07 -13.36 35.00
N VAL A 466 25.02 -14.05 33.87
CA VAL A 466 23.96 -13.85 32.87
C VAL A 466 22.78 -14.79 33.12
N TYR A 467 23.04 -16.10 33.12
CA TYR A 467 21.98 -17.11 33.11
C TYR A 467 21.19 -17.16 34.43
N HIS A 468 21.88 -17.23 35.57
CA HIS A 468 21.20 -17.27 36.88
C HIS A 468 20.48 -15.96 37.21
N SER A 469 21.04 -14.81 36.84
CA SER A 469 20.40 -13.50 37.06
C SER A 469 19.15 -13.33 36.18
N TYR A 470 19.20 -13.79 34.92
CA TYR A 470 18.03 -13.83 34.05
C TYR A 470 16.90 -14.72 34.59
N LEU A 471 17.21 -15.93 35.08
CA LEU A 471 16.22 -16.83 35.67
C LEU A 471 15.56 -16.26 36.92
N THR A 472 16.28 -15.42 37.66
CA THR A 472 15.76 -14.75 38.86
C THR A 472 14.55 -13.87 38.53
N ILE A 473 14.48 -13.26 37.34
CA ILE A 473 13.32 -12.45 36.89
C ILE A 473 12.04 -13.29 36.86
N PHE A 474 12.13 -14.55 36.46
CA PHE A 474 11.00 -15.49 36.38
C PHE A 474 10.66 -16.15 37.72
N GLY A 475 11.31 -15.74 38.81
CA GLY A 475 11.03 -16.27 40.15
C GLY A 475 11.78 -17.55 40.50
N GLN A 476 12.77 -17.99 39.70
CA GLN A 476 13.68 -19.05 40.11
C GLN A 476 14.75 -18.47 41.05
N ILE A 477 14.48 -18.57 42.35
CA ILE A 477 15.39 -18.08 43.39
C ILE A 477 16.56 -19.07 43.53
N PRO A 478 17.81 -18.58 43.63
CA PRO A 478 18.96 -19.45 43.84
C PRO A 478 18.87 -20.27 45.14
N SER A 479 19.29 -21.54 45.07
CA SER A 479 19.18 -22.51 46.16
C SER A 479 19.94 -22.14 47.43
N TYR A 480 20.92 -21.22 47.37
CA TYR A 480 21.61 -20.71 48.57
C TYR A 480 20.75 -19.76 49.42
N ILE A 481 19.62 -19.27 48.91
CA ILE A 481 18.66 -18.43 49.63
C ILE A 481 17.50 -19.27 50.17
N ASP A 482 17.17 -20.40 49.52
CA ASP A 482 15.99 -21.23 49.79
C ASP A 482 16.21 -22.30 50.89
N GLY A 483 17.33 -22.24 51.62
CA GLY A 483 17.61 -23.12 52.77
C GLY A 483 17.78 -24.61 52.45
N THR A 484 17.82 -24.99 51.18
CA THR A 484 18.11 -26.37 50.73
C THR A 484 19.61 -26.61 50.72
N GLU A 485 20.07 -27.81 51.11
CA GLU A 485 21.52 -28.11 51.19
C GLU A 485 22.24 -27.71 49.89
N PRO A 486 23.17 -26.74 49.94
CA PRO A 486 23.82 -26.25 48.74
C PRO A 486 24.77 -27.32 48.21
N ARG A 487 24.45 -27.91 47.05
CA ARG A 487 25.35 -28.78 46.27
C ARG A 487 26.47 -27.95 45.64
N CYS A 488 27.32 -27.32 46.45
CA CYS A 488 28.41 -26.44 46.01
C CYS A 488 29.79 -26.98 46.41
N SER A 489 30.84 -26.54 45.71
CA SER A 489 32.24 -26.87 46.01
C SER A 489 32.94 -25.68 46.69
N PRO A 490 33.61 -25.84 47.84
CA PRO A 490 34.25 -24.73 48.57
C PRO A 490 35.32 -23.99 47.77
N ASN A 491 36.16 -24.72 47.04
CA ASN A 491 37.26 -24.15 46.23
C ASN A 491 36.99 -24.22 44.72
N GLY A 492 35.79 -24.62 44.29
CA GLY A 492 35.51 -24.83 42.86
C GLY A 492 36.29 -26.01 42.25
N THR A 493 36.76 -26.96 43.08
CA THR A 493 37.55 -28.13 42.67
C THR A 493 36.75 -29.15 41.87
N ASP A 494 35.43 -29.14 41.99
CA ASP A 494 34.52 -30.00 41.24
C ASP A 494 34.06 -29.27 39.96
N PRO A 495 34.36 -29.80 38.75
CA PRO A 495 33.94 -29.19 37.49
C PRO A 495 32.43 -29.04 37.35
N TYR A 496 31.66 -29.90 38.02
CA TYR A 496 30.21 -30.00 37.84
C TYR A 496 29.40 -29.21 38.88
N LYS A 497 30.06 -28.63 39.90
CA LYS A 497 29.40 -27.87 40.97
C LYS A 497 29.80 -26.40 40.97
N PRO A 498 28.84 -25.49 41.26
CA PRO A 498 29.14 -24.08 41.47
C PRO A 498 30.01 -23.90 42.72
N LYS A 499 30.80 -22.82 42.76
CA LYS A 499 31.56 -22.44 43.95
C LYS A 499 30.62 -21.93 45.04
N CYS A 500 30.89 -22.31 46.28
CA CYS A 500 30.08 -21.86 47.42
C CYS A 500 30.26 -20.34 47.66
N PRO A 501 29.21 -19.65 48.17
CA PRO A 501 29.36 -18.29 48.68
C PRO A 501 30.43 -18.22 49.78
N GLU A 502 31.07 -17.06 49.92
CA GLU A 502 32.07 -16.87 50.97
C GLU A 502 31.46 -17.07 52.36
N SER A 503 32.07 -17.94 53.16
CA SER A 503 31.53 -18.39 54.44
C SER A 503 32.58 -18.24 55.54
N ASN A 504 32.17 -17.77 56.71
CA ASN A 504 33.02 -17.65 57.89
C ASN A 504 33.35 -19.04 58.47
N LYS A 505 34.26 -19.12 59.46
CA LYS A 505 34.71 -20.38 60.09
C LYS A 505 33.56 -21.26 60.61
N ASP A 506 32.42 -20.66 60.94
CA ASP A 506 31.20 -21.33 61.43
C ASP A 506 30.23 -21.77 60.31
N LYS A 507 30.67 -21.80 59.04
CA LYS A 507 29.84 -22.14 57.86
C LYS A 507 28.62 -21.24 57.62
N ARG A 508 28.66 -20.00 58.13
CA ARG A 508 27.65 -18.96 57.84
C ARG A 508 28.16 -18.01 56.76
N PRO A 509 27.32 -17.54 55.81
CA PRO A 509 27.76 -16.61 54.78
C PRO A 509 28.33 -15.34 55.42
N VAL A 510 29.44 -14.84 54.87
CA VAL A 510 30.10 -13.60 55.34
C VAL A 510 29.22 -12.39 55.06
N PHE A 511 28.53 -12.40 53.93
CA PHE A 511 27.57 -11.37 53.56
C PHE A 511 26.21 -11.63 54.23
N PRO A 512 25.58 -10.62 54.87
CA PRO A 512 24.31 -10.83 55.55
C PRO A 512 23.18 -11.25 54.60
N GLU A 513 22.47 -12.33 54.95
CA GLU A 513 21.37 -12.86 54.14
C GLU A 513 20.24 -11.83 53.94
N TRP A 514 19.90 -11.07 54.99
CA TRP A 514 18.89 -10.01 54.91
C TRP A 514 19.22 -8.94 53.85
N LEU A 515 20.51 -8.63 53.66
CA LEU A 515 20.93 -7.65 52.66
C LEU A 515 20.86 -8.23 51.24
N THR A 516 21.14 -9.54 51.09
CA THR A 516 20.92 -10.27 49.83
C THR A 516 19.44 -10.28 49.45
N VAL A 517 18.56 -10.50 50.44
CA VAL A 517 17.11 -10.45 50.27
C VAL A 517 16.67 -9.04 49.86
N ILE A 518 17.17 -7.98 50.49
CA ILE A 518 16.87 -6.59 50.07
C ILE A 518 17.34 -6.33 48.64
N LEU A 519 18.56 -6.74 48.29
CA LEU A 519 19.11 -6.56 46.95
C LEU A 519 18.28 -7.30 45.88
N LEU A 520 17.83 -8.51 46.21
CA LEU A 520 16.90 -9.28 45.37
C LEU A 520 15.53 -8.61 45.25
N CYS A 521 14.97 -8.08 46.35
CA CYS A 521 13.70 -7.35 46.35
C CYS A 521 13.78 -6.09 45.49
N LEU A 522 14.86 -5.30 45.61
CA LEU A 522 15.08 -4.13 44.76
C LEU A 522 15.19 -4.54 43.28
N TYR A 523 15.95 -5.59 42.99
CA TYR A 523 16.07 -6.11 41.62
C TYR A 523 14.70 -6.49 41.03
N LEU A 524 13.91 -7.30 41.75
CA LEU A 524 12.58 -7.72 41.31
C LEU A 524 11.59 -6.56 41.22
N LEU A 525 11.68 -5.58 42.11
CA LEU A 525 10.86 -4.36 42.05
C LEU A 525 11.12 -3.62 40.73
N PHE A 526 12.40 -3.34 40.42
CA PHE A 526 12.76 -2.64 39.19
C PHE A 526 12.43 -3.47 37.94
N THR A 527 12.77 -4.76 37.89
CA THR A 527 12.47 -5.57 36.70
C THR A 527 10.97 -5.77 36.50
N ASN A 528 10.26 -6.20 37.54
CA ASN A 528 8.89 -6.69 37.38
C ASN A 528 7.86 -5.57 37.50
N ILE A 529 8.12 -4.51 38.27
CA ILE A 529 7.19 -3.37 38.40
C ILE A 529 7.54 -2.26 37.41
N LEU A 530 8.82 -1.92 37.21
CA LEU A 530 9.16 -0.84 36.28
C LEU A 530 9.22 -1.37 34.83
N LEU A 531 10.11 -2.32 34.56
CA LEU A 531 10.45 -2.70 33.18
C LEU A 531 9.32 -3.47 32.50
N LEU A 532 8.74 -4.48 33.15
CA LEU A 532 7.62 -5.22 32.56
C LEU A 532 6.39 -4.33 32.31
N ASN A 533 6.05 -3.42 33.22
CA ASN A 533 4.93 -2.51 33.01
C ASN A 533 5.20 -1.50 31.88
N LEU A 534 6.45 -1.04 31.73
CA LEU A 534 6.84 -0.23 30.57
C LEU A 534 6.67 -1.03 29.26
N LEU A 535 7.06 -2.30 29.24
CA LEU A 535 6.87 -3.17 28.06
C LEU A 535 5.39 -3.33 27.72
N ILE A 536 4.55 -3.58 28.73
CA ILE A 536 3.10 -3.69 28.55
C ILE A 536 2.52 -2.38 28.00
N ALA A 537 2.97 -1.23 28.51
CA ALA A 537 2.54 0.08 28.02
C ALA A 537 2.94 0.34 26.56
N MET A 538 4.19 0.05 26.19
CA MET A 538 4.66 0.16 24.80
C MET A 538 3.87 -0.76 23.86
N PHE A 539 3.66 -2.01 24.29
CA PHE A 539 2.85 -2.97 23.53
C PHE A 539 1.41 -2.52 23.36
N ASN A 540 0.78 -1.98 24.41
CA ASN A 540 -0.59 -1.49 24.32
C ASN A 540 -0.69 -0.29 23.37
N TYR A 541 0.27 0.65 23.43
CA TYR A 541 0.32 1.78 22.51
C TYR A 541 0.44 1.32 21.03
N THR A 542 1.40 0.45 20.74
CA THR A 542 1.58 -0.10 19.38
C THR A 542 0.37 -0.94 18.95
N PHE A 543 -0.21 -1.73 19.86
CA PHE A 543 -1.42 -2.51 19.59
C PHE A 543 -2.58 -1.61 19.17
N GLN A 544 -2.88 -0.54 19.92
CA GLN A 544 -3.95 0.39 19.61
C GLN A 544 -3.75 1.09 18.26
N GLN A 545 -2.54 1.59 17.98
CA GLN A 545 -2.25 2.25 16.70
C GLN A 545 -2.37 1.32 15.48
N VAL A 546 -1.96 0.06 15.63
CA VAL A 546 -1.97 -0.88 14.52
C VAL A 546 -3.37 -1.46 14.30
N GLN A 547 -4.12 -1.75 15.37
CA GLN A 547 -5.42 -2.42 15.31
C GLN A 547 -6.43 -1.71 14.40
N GLU A 548 -6.50 -0.38 14.41
CA GLU A 548 -7.48 0.39 13.63
C GLU A 548 -7.37 0.19 12.10
N HIS A 549 -6.15 -0.01 11.59
CA HIS A 549 -5.89 -0.18 10.16
C HIS A 549 -5.57 -1.64 9.76
N THR A 550 -5.56 -2.57 10.71
CA THR A 550 -5.05 -3.92 10.44
C THR A 550 -5.91 -4.71 9.45
N ASP A 551 -7.24 -4.54 9.48
CA ASP A 551 -8.13 -5.21 8.52
C ASP A 551 -7.84 -4.77 7.08
N GLN A 552 -7.54 -3.47 6.86
CA GLN A 552 -7.16 -2.96 5.55
C GLN A 552 -5.81 -3.52 5.09
N ILE A 553 -4.83 -3.63 6.00
CA ILE A 553 -3.52 -4.24 5.70
C ILE A 553 -3.69 -5.71 5.31
N TRP A 554 -4.48 -6.46 6.08
CA TRP A 554 -4.73 -7.87 5.82
C TRP A 554 -5.45 -8.07 4.48
N LYS A 555 -6.48 -7.27 4.18
CA LYS A 555 -7.19 -7.27 2.89
C LYS A 555 -6.27 -6.95 1.71
N PHE A 556 -5.27 -6.09 1.91
CA PHE A 556 -4.25 -5.78 0.91
C PHE A 556 -3.31 -6.97 0.70
N GLN A 557 -2.72 -7.53 1.76
CA GLN A 557 -1.81 -8.68 1.70
C GLN A 557 -2.46 -9.96 1.14
N ARG A 558 -3.78 -10.10 1.33
CA ARG A 558 -4.56 -11.21 0.77
C ARG A 558 -4.43 -11.32 -0.75
N HIS A 559 -4.27 -10.20 -1.47
CA HIS A 559 -4.07 -10.23 -2.91
C HIS A 559 -2.82 -11.03 -3.29
N ASP A 560 -1.68 -10.71 -2.66
CA ASP A 560 -0.37 -11.28 -3.01
C ASP A 560 -0.37 -12.79 -2.83
N LEU A 561 -1.03 -13.25 -1.76
CA LEU A 561 -1.26 -14.66 -1.51
C LEU A 561 -2.14 -15.31 -2.59
N ILE A 562 -3.24 -14.68 -2.97
CA ILE A 562 -4.15 -15.23 -3.99
C ILE A 562 -3.40 -15.35 -5.32
N GLU A 563 -2.63 -14.33 -5.71
CA GLU A 563 -1.82 -14.38 -6.92
C GLU A 563 -0.80 -15.52 -6.86
N GLU A 564 -0.13 -15.69 -5.71
CA GLU A 564 0.83 -16.75 -5.48
C GLU A 564 0.22 -18.15 -5.67
N TYR A 565 -0.89 -18.45 -5.00
CA TYR A 565 -1.54 -19.77 -5.06
C TYR A 565 -2.29 -20.01 -6.37
N HIS A 566 -2.73 -18.95 -7.05
CA HIS A 566 -3.31 -19.08 -8.39
C HIS A 566 -2.25 -19.45 -9.45
N GLY A 567 -1.01 -19.01 -9.26
CA GLY A 567 0.13 -19.35 -10.12
C GLY A 567 0.87 -20.64 -9.73
N ARG A 568 0.50 -21.29 -8.62
CA ARG A 568 1.09 -22.56 -8.19
C ARG A 568 0.44 -23.74 -8.93
N PRO A 569 1.22 -24.80 -9.23
CA PRO A 569 0.65 -26.02 -9.76
C PRO A 569 -0.23 -26.74 -8.72
N ALA A 570 -1.16 -27.57 -9.19
CA ALA A 570 -2.15 -28.21 -8.32
C ALA A 570 -1.59 -29.31 -7.38
N ALA A 571 -0.39 -29.82 -7.64
CA ALA A 571 0.20 -30.90 -6.87
C ALA A 571 0.87 -30.36 -5.60
N PRO A 572 0.52 -30.84 -4.39
CA PRO A 572 1.22 -30.47 -3.17
C PRO A 572 2.63 -31.09 -3.12
N PRO A 573 3.57 -30.49 -2.38
CA PRO A 573 4.83 -31.16 -2.02
C PRO A 573 4.51 -32.48 -1.28
N PRO A 574 5.14 -33.62 -1.63
CA PRO A 574 6.33 -33.80 -2.47
C PRO A 574 6.07 -34.08 -3.96
N PHE A 575 4.81 -34.31 -4.36
CA PHE A 575 4.44 -34.66 -5.74
C PHE A 575 4.65 -33.53 -6.76
N ILE A 576 4.89 -32.32 -6.28
CA ILE A 576 5.22 -31.15 -7.10
C ILE A 576 6.42 -31.38 -8.02
N LEU A 577 7.38 -32.23 -7.62
CA LEU A 577 8.56 -32.57 -8.42
C LEU A 577 8.20 -33.19 -9.78
N PHE A 578 7.16 -34.03 -9.85
CA PHE A 578 6.70 -34.58 -11.12
C PHE A 578 6.18 -33.50 -12.07
N ASN A 579 5.48 -32.50 -11.53
CA ASN A 579 5.00 -31.39 -12.33
C ASN A 579 6.16 -30.47 -12.78
N HIS A 580 7.16 -30.26 -11.93
CA HIS A 580 8.40 -29.57 -12.35
C HIS A 580 9.13 -30.32 -13.46
N LEU A 581 9.25 -31.65 -13.35
CA LEU A 581 9.83 -32.49 -14.39
C LEU A 581 9.03 -32.38 -15.70
N GLN A 582 7.71 -32.44 -15.65
CA GLN A 582 6.84 -32.27 -16.82
C GLN A 582 6.99 -30.87 -17.47
N LEU A 583 7.08 -29.82 -16.66
CA LEU A 583 7.31 -28.45 -17.15
C LEU A 583 8.72 -28.28 -17.74
N PHE A 584 9.73 -28.89 -17.11
CA PHE A 584 11.10 -28.89 -17.60
C PHE A 584 11.20 -29.62 -18.94
N VAL A 585 10.61 -30.81 -19.05
CA VAL A 585 10.52 -31.57 -20.32
C VAL A 585 9.78 -30.74 -21.40
N LYS A 586 8.65 -30.12 -21.07
CA LYS A 586 7.94 -29.24 -22.03
C LYS A 586 8.75 -28.03 -22.49
N ARG A 587 9.57 -27.47 -21.60
CA ARG A 587 10.39 -26.29 -21.91
C ARG A 587 11.66 -26.66 -22.70
N VAL A 588 12.32 -27.75 -22.31
CA VAL A 588 13.61 -28.16 -22.88
C VAL A 588 13.43 -29.04 -24.12
N LEU A 589 12.62 -30.10 -24.05
CA LEU A 589 12.41 -31.00 -25.21
C LEU A 589 11.44 -30.39 -26.23
N LEU A 590 10.30 -29.85 -25.78
CA LEU A 590 9.24 -29.39 -26.69
C LEU A 590 9.37 -27.92 -27.10
N ARG A 591 10.41 -27.20 -26.62
CA ARG A 591 10.67 -25.76 -26.86
C ARG A 591 9.43 -24.87 -26.77
N GLN A 592 8.43 -25.27 -25.97
CA GLN A 592 7.23 -24.45 -25.82
C GLN A 592 7.58 -23.23 -24.99
N PRO A 593 7.30 -22.00 -25.47
CA PRO A 593 7.53 -20.81 -24.68
C PRO A 593 6.72 -20.94 -23.39
N ALA A 594 7.32 -20.52 -22.28
CA ALA A 594 6.62 -20.48 -21.01
C ALA A 594 5.35 -19.65 -21.20
N LYS A 595 4.17 -20.31 -21.18
CA LYS A 595 2.91 -19.61 -21.00
C LYS A 595 3.00 -19.02 -19.60
N ARG A 596 3.50 -17.78 -19.48
CA ARG A 596 3.34 -16.99 -18.26
C ARG A 596 1.85 -17.08 -17.96
N HIS A 597 1.49 -17.65 -16.80
CA HIS A 597 0.09 -17.76 -16.40
C HIS A 597 -0.56 -16.42 -16.68
N LYS A 598 -1.73 -16.43 -17.35
CA LYS A 598 -2.51 -15.21 -17.58
C LYS A 598 -2.86 -14.63 -16.20
N GLN A 599 -1.93 -13.87 -15.63
CA GLN A 599 -1.99 -13.29 -14.29
C GLN A 599 -3.15 -12.31 -14.29
N LEU A 600 -4.36 -12.73 -13.91
CA LEU A 600 -5.51 -11.83 -13.73
C LEU A 600 -5.66 -10.78 -14.86
N LYS A 601 -5.30 -11.18 -16.09
CA LYS A 601 -5.12 -10.32 -17.25
C LYS A 601 -5.99 -10.86 -18.35
N GLU A 602 -7.01 -10.10 -18.67
CA GLU A 602 -7.93 -10.39 -19.75
C GLU A 602 -7.75 -9.34 -20.84
N LYS A 603 -7.43 -9.80 -22.06
CA LYS A 603 -7.46 -8.94 -23.23
C LYS A 603 -8.85 -9.06 -23.83
N LEU A 604 -9.63 -7.99 -23.72
CA LEU A 604 -10.96 -7.90 -24.33
C LEU A 604 -10.86 -7.68 -25.84
N GLU A 605 -11.92 -8.06 -26.54
CA GLU A 605 -12.12 -7.67 -27.94
C GLU A 605 -12.39 -6.17 -28.03
N LYS A 606 -11.90 -5.50 -29.09
CA LYS A 606 -12.01 -4.04 -29.26
C LYS A 606 -13.46 -3.52 -29.15
N ASN A 607 -14.42 -4.27 -29.69
CA ASN A 607 -15.83 -3.89 -29.66
C ASN A 607 -16.41 -3.97 -28.25
N GLU A 608 -16.08 -5.04 -27.50
CA GLU A 608 -16.49 -5.20 -26.11
C GLU A 608 -15.84 -4.14 -25.21
N GLU A 609 -14.56 -3.84 -25.45
CA GLU A 609 -13.84 -2.79 -24.72
C GLU A 609 -14.47 -1.41 -24.95
N ALA A 610 -14.80 -1.05 -26.20
CA ALA A 610 -15.44 0.22 -26.50
C ALA A 610 -16.80 0.38 -25.80
N ALA A 611 -17.63 -0.68 -25.81
CA ALA A 611 -18.92 -0.70 -25.12
C ALA A 611 -18.77 -0.62 -23.58
N LEU A 612 -17.73 -1.25 -23.03
CA LEU A 612 -17.44 -1.22 -21.60
C LEU A 612 -16.95 0.18 -21.17
N LEU A 613 -16.12 0.84 -21.98
CA LEU A 613 -15.63 2.20 -21.72
C LEU A 613 -16.72 3.27 -21.87
N SER A 614 -17.65 3.11 -22.81
CA SER A 614 -18.79 4.01 -22.93
C SER A 614 -19.72 3.89 -21.73
N TRP A 615 -19.96 2.66 -21.27
CA TRP A 615 -20.72 2.38 -20.04
C TRP A 615 -20.05 2.99 -18.80
N GLU A 616 -18.73 2.82 -18.66
CA GLU A 616 -17.95 3.43 -17.58
C GLU A 616 -18.06 4.97 -17.60
N THR A 617 -17.93 5.58 -18.78
CA THR A 617 -17.99 7.05 -18.95
C THR A 617 -19.35 7.59 -18.54
N TYR A 618 -20.44 6.92 -18.95
CA TYR A 618 -21.80 7.27 -18.53
C TYR A 618 -21.97 7.22 -17.01
N LEU A 619 -21.48 6.17 -16.35
CA LEU A 619 -21.58 6.05 -14.88
C LEU A 619 -20.71 7.06 -14.15
N LYS A 620 -19.55 7.41 -14.70
CA LYS A 620 -18.70 8.49 -14.19
C LYS A 620 -19.44 9.83 -14.21
N GLU A 621 -20.12 10.16 -15.30
CA GLU A 621 -20.91 11.39 -15.39
C GLU A 621 -22.05 11.42 -14.37
N ASN A 622 -22.77 10.30 -14.21
CA ASN A 622 -23.80 10.17 -13.18
C ASN A 622 -23.23 10.36 -11.76
N TYR A 623 -22.06 9.78 -11.46
CA TYR A 623 -21.37 9.97 -10.19
C TYR A 623 -21.00 11.44 -9.95
N LEU A 624 -20.41 12.12 -10.95
CA LEU A 624 -20.04 13.53 -10.87
C LEU A 624 -21.26 14.43 -10.63
N GLN A 625 -22.37 14.17 -11.31
CA GLN A 625 -23.63 14.87 -11.09
C GLN A 625 -24.16 14.68 -9.67
N HIS A 626 -24.10 13.45 -9.15
CA HIS A 626 -24.52 13.15 -7.79
C HIS A 626 -23.62 13.85 -6.76
N GLN A 627 -22.31 13.86 -6.96
CA GLN A 627 -21.36 14.57 -6.09
C GLN A 627 -21.64 16.08 -6.09
N GLN A 628 -21.84 16.70 -7.26
CA GLN A 628 -22.21 18.11 -7.36
C GLN A 628 -23.54 18.42 -6.66
N CYS A 629 -24.52 17.52 -6.75
CA CYS A 629 -25.79 17.67 -6.03
C CYS A 629 -25.59 17.61 -4.52
N GLN A 630 -24.78 16.67 -4.02
CA GLN A 630 -24.44 16.56 -2.61
C GLN A 630 -23.66 17.79 -2.09
N GLU A 631 -22.71 18.32 -2.88
CA GLU A 631 -21.99 19.54 -2.55
C GLU A 631 -22.93 20.75 -2.47
N LYS A 632 -23.88 20.89 -3.40
CA LYS A 632 -24.95 21.91 -3.33
C LYS A 632 -25.87 21.73 -2.12
N GLN A 633 -26.04 20.49 -1.64
CA GLN A 633 -26.85 20.21 -0.46
C GLN A 633 -26.12 20.48 0.86
N ASN A 634 -24.78 20.51 0.85
CA ASN A 634 -23.95 20.75 2.03
C ASN A 634 -24.30 22.11 2.68
N MET A 635 -24.52 22.09 4.00
CA MET A 635 -24.88 23.28 4.78
C MET A 635 -23.83 24.38 4.65
N GLU A 636 -22.54 24.04 4.67
CA GLU A 636 -21.47 25.04 4.53
C GLU A 636 -21.52 25.74 3.16
N GLN A 637 -21.78 24.99 2.09
CA GLN A 637 -21.87 25.55 0.76
C GLN A 637 -23.13 26.41 0.62
N LYS A 638 -24.27 25.97 1.15
CA LYS A 638 -25.49 26.78 1.21
C LYS A 638 -25.28 28.07 1.98
N ILE A 639 -24.57 28.04 3.10
CA ILE A 639 -24.22 29.26 3.86
C ILE A 639 -23.34 30.18 3.01
N ARG A 640 -22.34 29.65 2.29
CA ARG A 640 -21.52 30.44 1.35
C ARG A 640 -22.36 31.06 0.22
N ASP A 641 -23.26 30.30 -0.38
CA ASP A 641 -24.15 30.77 -1.44
C ASP A 641 -25.12 31.85 -0.94
N VAL A 642 -25.69 31.67 0.24
CA VAL A 642 -26.55 32.68 0.89
C VAL A 642 -25.73 33.93 1.22
N ALA A 643 -24.52 33.79 1.75
CA ALA A 643 -23.63 34.92 2.02
C ALA A 643 -23.24 35.67 0.73
N GLN A 644 -22.96 34.96 -0.37
CA GLN A 644 -22.66 35.56 -1.67
C GLN A 644 -23.88 36.26 -2.27
N ARG A 645 -25.07 35.64 -2.19
CA ARG A 645 -26.34 36.30 -2.58
C ARG A 645 -26.58 37.54 -1.73
N TYR A 646 -26.39 37.46 -0.41
CA TYR A 646 -26.53 38.61 0.48
C TYR A 646 -25.55 39.73 0.14
N ARG A 647 -24.30 39.42 -0.20
CA ARG A 647 -23.32 40.40 -0.71
C ARG A 647 -23.75 41.06 -2.03
N LEU A 648 -24.51 40.37 -2.88
CA LEU A 648 -25.08 40.94 -4.11
C LEU A 648 -26.33 41.80 -3.84
N PHE A 649 -27.09 41.48 -2.79
CA PHE A 649 -28.26 42.27 -2.37
C PHE A 649 -27.89 43.49 -1.51
N SER A 650 -26.81 43.42 -0.72
CA SER A 650 -26.34 44.50 0.14
C SER A 650 -26.09 45.84 -0.59
N PRO A 651 -25.50 45.88 -1.82
CA PRO A 651 -25.37 47.14 -2.56
C PRO A 651 -26.66 47.61 -3.25
N ARG A 652 -27.74 46.82 -3.22
CA ARG A 652 -29.07 47.22 -3.78
C ARG A 652 -30.00 47.84 -2.73
N VAL A 653 -29.63 47.86 -1.45
CA VAL A 653 -30.35 48.64 -0.45
C VAL A 653 -29.76 50.05 -0.49
N PRO A 654 -30.49 51.06 -0.99
CA PRO A 654 -30.04 52.43 -0.86
C PRO A 654 -30.07 52.76 0.63
N LEU A 655 -28.91 53.10 1.19
CA LEU A 655 -28.83 53.78 2.48
C LEU A 655 -29.36 55.22 2.29
N GLU A 656 -30.66 55.36 2.01
CA GLU A 656 -31.30 56.64 1.71
C GLU A 656 -31.85 57.35 2.95
N LYS A 657 -31.41 57.00 4.17
CA LYS A 657 -31.97 57.59 5.40
C LYS A 657 -30.98 58.04 6.49
N THR A 658 -29.70 58.27 6.17
CA THR A 658 -28.76 58.78 7.19
C THR A 658 -27.93 60.02 6.80
N CYS A 659 -28.22 60.70 5.69
CA CYS A 659 -27.47 61.91 5.29
C CYS A 659 -28.30 63.21 5.12
N GLU A 660 -29.56 63.26 5.58
CA GLU A 660 -30.36 64.52 5.55
C GLU A 660 -30.48 65.27 6.88
N CYS A 661 -29.95 64.75 8.00
CA CYS A 661 -30.07 65.43 9.31
C CYS A 661 -28.82 66.20 9.78
N GLN A 662 -27.78 66.37 8.96
CA GLN A 662 -26.56 67.08 9.38
C GLN A 662 -26.23 68.38 8.62
N CYS A 663 -26.94 68.71 7.54
CA CYS A 663 -26.75 69.98 6.82
C CYS A 663 -27.78 71.08 7.17
N SER A 664 -28.78 70.83 8.02
CA SER A 664 -29.77 71.85 8.43
C SER A 664 -29.44 72.54 9.76
N LEU A 665 -28.34 72.18 10.43
CA LEU A 665 -27.96 72.71 11.76
C LEU A 665 -26.74 73.65 11.77
N MET A 666 -26.17 74.01 10.61
CA MET A 666 -25.05 74.97 10.50
C MET A 666 -25.38 76.27 9.74
N SER A 667 -26.65 76.65 9.60
CA SER A 667 -27.04 77.95 9.00
C SER A 667 -27.96 78.81 9.88
N ARG A 668 -28.01 78.56 11.20
CA ARG A 668 -28.64 79.46 12.18
C ARG A 668 -27.78 79.58 13.43
N ARG A 669 -26.65 80.29 13.30
CA ARG A 669 -25.90 80.95 14.39
C ARG A 669 -24.84 81.83 13.72
N GLU A 670 -25.27 82.96 13.14
CA GLU A 670 -24.53 84.23 12.98
C GLU A 670 -25.54 85.26 12.43
N LEU A 671 -26.29 85.87 13.36
CA LEU A 671 -26.85 87.24 13.38
C LEU A 671 -27.76 87.38 14.59
#